data_AF-A0A6M0B031-F1
#
_entry.id   AF-A0A6M0B031-F1
#
_cell.length_a   1.000
_cell.length_b   1.000
_cell.length_c   1.000
_cell.angle_alpha   90.00
_cell.angle_beta   90.00
_cell.angle_gamma   90.00
#
_symmetry.space_group_name_H-M   'P 1'
#
loop_
_entity.id
_entity.type
_entity.pdbx_description
1 polymer ?
#
loop_
_entity_poly.entity_id
_entity_poly.type
_entity_poly.pdbx_seq_one_letter_code
_entity_poly.pdbx_strand_id
1 'polypeptide(L)'
;MSSQNFRKPEFSRELRLGLVVYGGVSLAIYMNGVCREFYNAVRGRGIYKLVKALTDSDIIVDILSGTSAGGINGVLLSYALTNSSQDEVIDFENFAQIWRENGNIRKLMHKPSISQGKNDGESILDGKGYYQDALAKAFEQGQSNKKKAPSDEWVSSFNELDLFVTGTDVVGRVDTVFDDTGRVIDLKDHRTIFHLKHRQGRKEPFNPNFNPNNSTVQDTYQALAKLCRITSCFPVAFPVVTVELDNPSNQVDAKLVEWGILKNRKLPETPPTGGYQLHFVDGGVLDNRPFSYTIKEMYYRADYYPVERKLFYIDPSPDNFAGSQKFNQMAKPDVWEVIQESLLGMPTYESISNDLGLIKDRNHKIQRYQSLLEDAESPLFAKADNSQQKTLPVETGIYWRSRLISLRDRTLPLVLRMSQVSSTKSYQETLNKQVLLEKIAKLLTQDITEPEKLENHDIILQDPSQQISNIDIEYALRKHFYIVKKVCQLMNQEQSLSEYKTLQYLALRLGRHIKLLEVIKIALTKLLTHPHISQYFYDLISSFQTNQSSESKDNQLHPTQIYNRLIRLYRFLLDAEGLAEFVPQNHQQSYLEKVPAYFLQKLPEEAAEQLAANSETQTVGKTTIDWLPQRRISSIFEQFKQKVNQVEQEPNQLQKIWHAEKLKNNDTENNGEQYSSVLCKIEEASEKFIELSGVNQSEELLTRFKRFRELDKVLYPFEYLSEIEEKNLIETIRISPDDAQLGFGKGQKLDSKLAGNTLNAFGGFFKKSWRSNDIMWGRLDGLNRIVEALLTPEGIAKFPKFLKRQAQEYNIPEAGEEFDQFKEQYLDFLIQESFPNATADHQDKIKGHLRKLATPNPDLSEADIKTILDDLVLEGHRDILSTDLQNVIEDEISEQLEWSNQRVQPAAPNDSQTTNLTTSLTTKPQYSLVEGSFSETISLLAAQELARKSIDSLPQGKETFFLNHYQVGSETFSNDIPTTILTNLATRAALIVRDMLITVLSDRTPGFGSSLIYQVLNKSLQLFYWWQQITQSSGIKKGDGSRQKLISLVVQVALLLIAVLSVVIIIYRSWIWFAIAFLTGLLSWLLGNPWKAIKERLIIKD
;
A
#
# COMPACT_ATOMS: atom_id res chain seq x y z
N MET A 1 42.49 -8.02 16.91
CA MET A 1 41.69 -7.01 17.66
C MET A 1 40.25 -7.44 17.56
N SER A 2 39.56 -7.53 18.70
CA SER A 2 38.19 -8.06 18.82
C SER A 2 37.21 -7.30 17.94
N SER A 3 36.33 -8.03 17.24
CA SER A 3 35.16 -7.52 16.53
C SER A 3 34.37 -6.56 17.42
N GLN A 4 34.56 -5.25 17.24
CA GLN A 4 33.67 -4.27 17.84
C GLN A 4 32.32 -4.43 17.15
N ASN A 5 31.33 -5.00 17.85
CA ASN A 5 29.95 -5.00 17.35
C ASN A 5 29.43 -3.57 17.42
N PHE A 6 29.52 -2.85 16.30
CA PHE A 6 28.93 -1.53 16.15
C PHE A 6 27.40 -1.65 16.31
N ARG A 7 26.78 -0.69 17.02
CA ARG A 7 25.35 -0.71 17.31
C ARG A 7 24.56 -0.08 16.15
N LYS A 8 23.23 -0.27 16.13
CA LYS A 8 22.37 0.49 15.20
C LYS A 8 22.61 2.00 15.43
N PRO A 9 22.96 2.76 14.38
CA PRO A 9 23.16 4.20 14.49
C PRO A 9 21.82 4.92 14.71
N GLU A 10 21.88 6.11 15.30
CA GLU A 10 20.77 7.05 15.24
C GLU A 10 20.84 7.81 13.90
N PHE A 11 19.87 7.58 13.01
CA PHE A 11 19.81 8.23 11.70
C PHE A 11 19.31 9.67 11.80
N SER A 12 19.81 10.56 10.93
CA SER A 12 19.44 11.99 10.97
C SER A 12 18.10 12.30 10.29
N ARG A 13 17.53 11.33 9.55
CA ARG A 13 16.35 11.52 8.71
C ARG A 13 15.64 10.21 8.42
N GLU A 14 14.45 10.31 7.84
CA GLU A 14 13.67 9.17 7.36
C GLU A 14 13.52 9.22 5.83
N LEU A 15 13.65 8.06 5.17
CA LEU A 15 13.23 7.83 3.80
C LEU A 15 11.87 7.12 3.86
N ARG A 16 10.77 7.86 3.65
CA ARG A 16 9.40 7.32 3.68
C ARG A 16 8.96 6.90 2.28
N LEU A 17 8.66 5.61 2.14
CA LEU A 17 8.36 4.97 0.88
C LEU A 17 6.86 4.64 0.82
N GLY A 18 6.17 5.21 -0.17
CA GLY A 18 4.86 4.74 -0.59
C GLY A 18 5.00 3.61 -1.60
N LEU A 19 4.16 2.58 -1.54
CA LEU A 19 4.23 1.42 -2.44
C LEU A 19 2.87 1.12 -3.09
N VAL A 20 2.80 1.15 -4.42
CA VAL A 20 1.64 0.73 -5.21
C VAL A 20 1.94 -0.61 -5.89
N VAL A 21 1.19 -1.66 -5.55
CA VAL A 21 1.37 -3.01 -6.10
C VAL A 21 0.22 -3.31 -7.07
N TYR A 22 0.51 -3.35 -8.37
CA TYR A 22 -0.52 -3.56 -9.40
C TYR A 22 -1.13 -4.96 -9.35
N GLY A 23 -2.26 -5.14 -10.04
CA GLY A 23 -2.80 -6.47 -10.31
C GLY A 23 -2.08 -7.12 -11.47
N GLY A 24 -1.84 -8.43 -11.38
CA GLY A 24 -1.01 -9.11 -12.38
C GLY A 24 -1.09 -10.63 -12.38
N VAL A 25 -2.20 -11.25 -11.93
CA VAL A 25 -2.39 -12.72 -11.91
C VAL A 25 -1.12 -13.46 -11.41
N SER A 26 -0.37 -14.17 -12.26
CA SER A 26 0.84 -14.90 -11.83
C SER A 26 2.09 -14.01 -11.73
N LEU A 27 2.10 -12.81 -12.32
CA LEU A 27 3.15 -11.80 -12.11
C LEU A 27 3.18 -11.28 -10.67
N ALA A 28 2.14 -11.54 -9.86
CA ALA A 28 2.22 -11.31 -8.41
C ALA A 28 3.30 -12.14 -7.71
N ILE A 29 3.74 -13.24 -8.33
CA ILE A 29 4.85 -14.05 -7.83
C ILE A 29 6.17 -13.27 -7.94
N TYR A 30 6.38 -12.54 -9.04
CA TYR A 30 7.46 -11.55 -9.16
C TYR A 30 7.33 -10.43 -8.14
N MET A 31 6.13 -9.85 -7.99
CA MET A 31 5.88 -8.78 -7.01
C MET A 31 6.17 -9.23 -5.57
N ASN A 32 6.01 -10.52 -5.25
CA ASN A 32 6.36 -11.06 -3.94
C ASN A 32 7.87 -10.92 -3.66
N GLY A 33 8.71 -11.22 -4.66
CA GLY A 33 10.14 -10.98 -4.59
C GLY A 33 10.47 -9.49 -4.36
N VAL A 34 9.81 -8.59 -5.09
CA VAL A 34 9.99 -7.14 -4.90
C VAL A 34 9.56 -6.69 -3.49
N CYS A 35 8.43 -7.19 -2.97
CA CYS A 35 7.95 -6.87 -1.63
C CYS A 35 8.91 -7.36 -0.53
N ARG A 36 9.58 -8.50 -0.75
CA ARG A 36 10.63 -9.00 0.15
C ARG A 36 11.80 -8.00 0.26
N GLU A 37 12.14 -7.33 -0.84
CA GLU A 37 13.21 -6.33 -0.84
C GLU A 37 12.82 -5.04 -0.12
N PHE A 38 11.56 -4.58 -0.23
CA PHE A 38 11.06 -3.51 0.64
C PHE A 38 11.08 -3.89 2.12
N TYR A 39 10.71 -5.14 2.44
CA TYR A 39 10.81 -5.66 3.80
C TYR A 39 12.27 -5.64 4.30
N ASN A 40 13.21 -6.15 3.49
CA ASN A 40 14.64 -6.14 3.80
C ASN A 40 15.19 -4.72 3.96
N ALA A 41 14.68 -3.76 3.18
CA ALA A 41 15.05 -2.35 3.28
C ALA A 41 14.64 -1.74 4.62
N VAL A 42 13.41 -2.00 5.08
CA VAL A 42 12.95 -1.56 6.42
C VAL A 42 13.75 -2.25 7.52
N ARG A 43 14.06 -3.55 7.39
CA ARG A 43 14.88 -4.28 8.38
C ARG A 43 16.37 -3.89 8.37
N GLY A 44 16.85 -3.24 7.31
CA GLY A 44 18.28 -2.95 7.13
C GLY A 44 19.12 -4.21 6.95
N ARG A 45 18.63 -5.18 6.19
CA ARG A 45 19.31 -6.46 5.88
C ARG A 45 20.16 -6.36 4.63
N GLY A 46 21.32 -7.02 4.60
CA GLY A 46 22.22 -7.03 3.44
C GLY A 46 22.60 -5.61 3.01
N ILE A 47 22.60 -5.35 1.69
CA ILE A 47 22.93 -4.04 1.10
C ILE A 47 22.17 -2.86 1.72
N TYR A 48 20.95 -3.07 2.23
CA TYR A 48 20.17 -1.97 2.79
C TYR A 48 20.78 -1.40 4.07
N LYS A 49 21.61 -2.16 4.79
CA LYS A 49 22.41 -1.63 5.91
C LYS A 49 23.35 -0.54 5.40
N LEU A 50 24.09 -0.84 4.33
CA LEU A 50 24.94 0.13 3.65
C LEU A 50 24.13 1.31 3.08
N VAL A 51 22.97 1.07 2.45
CA VAL A 51 22.13 2.15 1.91
C VAL A 51 21.69 3.11 3.02
N LYS A 52 21.27 2.60 4.19
CA LYS A 52 20.91 3.44 5.34
C LYS A 52 22.11 4.26 5.84
N ALA A 53 23.31 3.68 5.91
CA ALA A 53 24.53 4.40 6.28
C ALA A 53 24.89 5.49 5.26
N LEU A 54 24.92 5.15 3.97
CA LEU A 54 25.28 6.06 2.88
C LEU A 54 24.35 7.27 2.78
N THR A 55 23.06 7.06 3.02
CA THR A 55 22.04 8.12 2.96
C THR A 55 21.80 8.81 4.30
N ASP A 56 22.44 8.33 5.38
CA ASP A 56 22.17 8.72 6.75
C ASP A 56 20.68 8.68 7.13
N SER A 57 19.96 7.69 6.63
CA SER A 57 18.49 7.67 6.68
C SER A 57 17.93 6.34 7.17
N ASP A 58 16.88 6.38 8.00
CA ASP A 58 16.08 5.20 8.31
C ASP A 58 15.01 4.99 7.23
N ILE A 59 14.89 3.79 6.68
CA ILE A 59 13.98 3.48 5.55
C ILE A 59 12.65 2.96 6.09
N ILE A 60 11.54 3.60 5.77
CA ILE A 60 10.21 3.24 6.27
C ILE A 60 9.25 3.04 5.10
N VAL A 61 8.45 1.98 5.13
CA VAL A 61 7.30 1.81 4.24
C VAL A 61 6.04 2.08 5.06
N ASP A 62 5.42 3.25 4.89
CA ASP A 62 4.30 3.69 5.73
C ASP A 62 2.95 3.64 5.00
N ILE A 63 2.93 3.64 3.67
CA ILE A 63 1.69 3.63 2.88
C ILE A 63 1.79 2.63 1.75
N LEU A 64 0.80 1.74 1.67
CA LEU A 64 0.71 0.71 0.65
C LEU A 64 -0.68 0.71 0.02
N SER A 65 -0.74 0.48 -1.29
CA SER A 65 -1.99 0.16 -1.97
C SER A 65 -1.77 -1.02 -2.89
N GLY A 66 -2.73 -1.95 -2.93
CA GLY A 66 -2.66 -3.08 -3.85
C GLY A 66 -4.01 -3.53 -4.37
N THR A 67 -3.99 -4.15 -5.53
CA THR A 67 -5.17 -4.66 -6.23
C THR A 67 -4.92 -6.07 -6.76
N SER A 68 -5.96 -6.88 -6.89
CA SER A 68 -5.84 -8.28 -7.33
C SER A 68 -4.77 -9.04 -6.53
N ALA A 69 -3.99 -9.86 -7.22
CA ALA A 69 -2.87 -10.59 -6.63
C ALA A 69 -1.76 -9.68 -6.05
N GLY A 70 -1.67 -8.41 -6.48
CA GLY A 70 -0.82 -7.40 -5.83
C GLY A 70 -1.34 -6.96 -4.46
N GLY A 71 -2.66 -6.88 -4.29
CA GLY A 71 -3.32 -6.63 -3.00
C GLY A 71 -2.96 -7.67 -1.95
N ILE A 72 -2.79 -8.93 -2.37
CA ILE A 72 -2.35 -10.03 -1.50
C ILE A 72 -0.95 -9.76 -0.95
N ASN A 73 0.01 -9.42 -1.82
CA ASN A 73 1.37 -9.07 -1.39
C ASN A 73 1.39 -7.82 -0.50
N GLY A 74 0.52 -6.83 -0.76
CA GLY A 74 0.33 -5.66 0.10
C GLY A 74 -0.14 -6.02 1.52
N VAL A 75 -1.10 -6.95 1.63
CA VAL A 75 -1.56 -7.49 2.94
C VAL A 75 -0.43 -8.26 3.63
N LEU A 76 0.27 -9.15 2.92
CA LEU A 76 1.36 -9.95 3.48
C LEU A 76 2.51 -9.06 3.98
N LEU A 77 2.89 -8.03 3.23
CA LEU A 77 3.96 -7.11 3.59
C LEU A 77 3.57 -6.28 4.81
N SER A 78 2.36 -5.73 4.82
CA SER A 78 1.83 -4.97 5.95
C SER A 78 1.73 -5.82 7.22
N TYR A 79 1.30 -7.08 7.08
CA TYR A 79 1.24 -8.03 8.19
C TYR A 79 2.63 -8.34 8.75
N ALA A 80 3.62 -8.59 7.89
CA ALA A 80 5.00 -8.85 8.30
C ALA A 80 5.63 -7.65 9.01
N LEU A 81 5.50 -6.45 8.43
CA LEU A 81 6.06 -5.21 8.97
C LEU A 81 5.45 -4.86 10.33
N THR A 82 4.12 -4.91 10.46
CA THR A 82 3.42 -4.45 11.68
C THR A 82 3.47 -5.43 12.85
N ASN A 83 3.70 -6.72 12.58
CA ASN A 83 3.85 -7.75 13.62
C ASN A 83 5.31 -8.12 13.93
N SER A 84 6.27 -7.46 13.29
CA SER A 84 7.71 -7.58 13.59
C SER A 84 8.17 -6.43 14.47
N SER A 85 9.12 -6.70 15.37
CA SER A 85 9.72 -5.74 16.30
C SER A 85 11.25 -5.83 16.23
N GLN A 86 11.94 -5.09 17.12
CA GLN A 86 13.39 -5.20 17.26
C GLN A 86 13.84 -6.56 17.82
N ASP A 87 12.99 -7.22 18.60
CA ASP A 87 13.34 -8.46 19.30
C ASP A 87 12.79 -9.71 18.62
N GLU A 88 11.65 -9.59 17.93
CA GLU A 88 10.96 -10.71 17.27
C GLU A 88 10.59 -10.37 15.84
N VAL A 89 10.63 -11.36 14.94
CA VAL A 89 10.40 -11.14 13.51
C VAL A 89 9.44 -12.17 12.92
N ILE A 90 8.48 -11.69 12.13
CA ILE A 90 7.75 -12.49 11.16
C ILE A 90 8.44 -12.27 9.82
N ASP A 91 9.28 -13.23 9.42
CA ASP A 91 10.07 -13.10 8.21
C ASP A 91 9.17 -13.21 6.96
N PHE A 92 9.22 -12.18 6.11
CA PHE A 92 8.43 -12.11 4.89
C PHE A 92 8.79 -13.26 3.91
N GLU A 93 10.02 -13.77 3.96
CA GLU A 93 10.44 -14.92 3.14
C GLU A 93 9.49 -16.11 3.26
N ASN A 94 8.90 -16.35 4.43
CA ASN A 94 8.02 -17.50 4.63
C ASN A 94 6.74 -17.40 3.76
N PHE A 95 6.31 -16.19 3.40
CA PHE A 95 5.14 -15.99 2.55
C PHE A 95 5.39 -16.36 1.08
N ALA A 96 6.65 -16.47 0.65
CA ALA A 96 7.00 -16.98 -0.67
C ALA A 96 6.51 -18.44 -0.86
N GLN A 97 6.39 -19.21 0.23
CA GLN A 97 5.94 -20.60 0.18
C GLN A 97 4.49 -20.72 -0.31
N ILE A 98 3.62 -19.75 0.00
CA ILE A 98 2.24 -19.71 -0.53
C ILE A 98 2.28 -19.73 -2.05
N TRP A 99 3.13 -18.90 -2.66
CA TRP A 99 3.26 -18.85 -4.10
C TRP A 99 3.91 -20.13 -4.66
N ARG A 100 5.04 -20.57 -4.08
CA ARG A 100 5.77 -21.77 -4.54
C ARG A 100 4.90 -23.03 -4.52
N GLU A 101 4.17 -23.27 -3.42
CA GLU A 101 3.43 -24.51 -3.17
C GLU A 101 1.94 -24.44 -3.54
N ASN A 102 1.26 -23.36 -3.10
CA ASN A 102 -0.19 -23.20 -3.29
C ASN A 102 -0.56 -22.50 -4.60
N GLY A 103 0.40 -21.89 -5.29
CA GLY A 103 0.22 -21.36 -6.65
C GLY A 103 0.11 -22.42 -7.75
N ASN A 104 0.14 -23.71 -7.42
CA ASN A 104 0.04 -24.77 -8.44
C ASN A 104 -1.39 -24.84 -9.01
N ILE A 105 -1.53 -24.57 -10.31
CA ILE A 105 -2.83 -24.56 -11.00
C ILE A 105 -3.62 -25.87 -10.86
N ARG A 106 -2.95 -27.03 -10.77
CA ARG A 106 -3.60 -28.33 -10.58
C ARG A 106 -4.20 -28.48 -9.19
N LYS A 107 -3.57 -27.89 -8.17
CA LYS A 107 -4.07 -27.89 -6.80
C LYS A 107 -5.19 -26.85 -6.65
N LEU A 108 -5.06 -25.70 -7.32
CA LEU A 108 -6.06 -24.64 -7.32
C LEU A 108 -7.38 -25.03 -8.01
N MET A 109 -7.37 -25.81 -9.08
CA MET A 109 -8.63 -26.23 -9.74
C MET A 109 -9.52 -27.08 -8.83
N HIS A 110 -10.84 -26.97 -8.96
CA HIS A 110 -11.76 -27.90 -8.30
C HIS A 110 -11.56 -29.35 -8.76
N LYS A 111 -11.99 -30.32 -7.95
CA LYS A 111 -12.07 -31.72 -8.38
C LYS A 111 -13.34 -31.88 -9.25
N PRO A 112 -13.25 -32.46 -10.44
CA PRO A 112 -14.42 -32.60 -11.31
C PRO A 112 -15.42 -33.58 -10.68
N SER A 113 -16.71 -33.24 -10.74
CA SER A 113 -17.78 -34.10 -10.24
C SER A 113 -17.90 -35.34 -11.13
N ILE A 114 -17.81 -36.54 -10.53
CA ILE A 114 -17.85 -37.83 -11.22
C ILE A 114 -19.30 -38.38 -11.26
N SER A 115 -20.13 -38.04 -10.27
CA SER A 115 -21.58 -38.28 -10.26
C SER A 115 -22.33 -37.05 -10.78
N GLN A 116 -23.62 -37.15 -11.10
CA GLN A 116 -24.47 -35.99 -11.47
C GLN A 116 -24.77 -35.07 -10.26
N GLY A 117 -23.72 -34.65 -9.53
CA GLY A 117 -23.81 -33.73 -8.41
C GLY A 117 -23.40 -32.34 -8.84
N LYS A 118 -24.20 -31.33 -8.46
CA LYS A 118 -23.82 -29.91 -8.49
C LYS A 118 -22.53 -29.77 -7.66
N ASN A 119 -21.41 -29.48 -8.32
CA ASN A 119 -20.31 -28.81 -7.62
C ASN A 119 -20.82 -27.42 -7.18
N ASP A 120 -20.15 -26.78 -6.23
CA ASP A 120 -20.45 -25.39 -5.84
C ASP A 120 -20.34 -24.40 -7.03
N GLY A 121 -19.91 -24.87 -8.23
CA GLY A 121 -20.50 -24.48 -9.52
C GLY A 121 -20.19 -23.08 -10.06
N GLU A 122 -19.54 -22.23 -9.27
CA GLU A 122 -19.36 -20.81 -9.59
C GLU A 122 -18.02 -20.48 -10.27
N SER A 123 -16.95 -21.27 -10.09
CA SER A 123 -15.59 -20.91 -10.54
C SER A 123 -14.65 -22.08 -10.86
N ILE A 124 -13.60 -21.85 -11.68
CA ILE A 124 -12.69 -22.92 -12.15
C ILE A 124 -11.74 -23.34 -11.02
N LEU A 125 -11.30 -22.34 -10.27
CA LEU A 125 -10.34 -22.43 -9.18
C LEU A 125 -11.07 -22.31 -7.83
N ASP A 126 -10.56 -23.05 -6.85
CA ASP A 126 -11.03 -23.12 -5.49
C ASP A 126 -10.44 -21.99 -4.64
N GLY A 127 -11.06 -20.81 -4.74
CA GLY A 127 -10.67 -19.65 -3.94
C GLY A 127 -11.02 -19.79 -2.47
N LYS A 128 -12.15 -20.44 -2.14
CA LYS A 128 -12.72 -20.48 -0.78
C LYS A 128 -12.15 -21.62 0.07
N GLY A 129 -12.15 -22.85 -0.44
CA GLY A 129 -11.77 -24.05 0.31
C GLY A 129 -10.29 -24.41 0.24
N TYR A 130 -9.55 -23.82 -0.70
CA TYR A 130 -8.11 -24.05 -0.84
C TYR A 130 -7.28 -22.78 -0.60
N TYR A 131 -7.50 -21.75 -1.42
CA TYR A 131 -6.63 -20.57 -1.41
C TYR A 131 -6.77 -19.70 -0.15
N GLN A 132 -8.00 -19.39 0.27
CA GLN A 132 -8.26 -18.64 1.49
C GLN A 132 -7.73 -19.37 2.73
N ASP A 133 -7.93 -20.70 2.82
CA ASP A 133 -7.43 -21.50 3.93
C ASP A 133 -5.89 -21.55 3.98
N ALA A 134 -5.24 -21.61 2.82
CA ALA A 134 -3.78 -21.54 2.74
C ALA A 134 -3.25 -20.18 3.23
N LEU A 135 -3.90 -19.07 2.86
CA LEU A 135 -3.55 -17.73 3.35
C LEU A 135 -3.77 -17.58 4.86
N ALA A 136 -4.90 -18.05 5.39
CA ALA A 136 -5.18 -17.99 6.82
C ALA A 136 -4.12 -18.78 7.61
N LYS A 137 -3.77 -19.98 7.14
CA LYS A 137 -2.69 -20.80 7.72
C LYS A 137 -1.34 -20.10 7.63
N ALA A 138 -1.06 -19.38 6.56
CA ALA A 138 0.21 -18.64 6.45
C ALA A 138 0.31 -17.49 7.45
N PHE A 139 -0.78 -16.75 7.71
CA PHE A 139 -0.80 -15.73 8.76
C PHE A 139 -0.60 -16.36 10.16
N GLU A 140 -1.29 -17.47 10.43
CA GLU A 140 -1.16 -18.24 11.66
C GLU A 140 0.28 -18.76 11.85
N GLN A 141 0.86 -19.39 10.82
CA GLN A 141 2.23 -19.89 10.83
C GLN A 141 3.24 -18.77 10.99
N GLY A 142 3.01 -17.60 10.39
CA GLY A 142 3.83 -16.42 10.59
C GLY A 142 3.90 -16.02 12.06
N GLN A 143 2.77 -16.10 12.78
CA GLN A 143 2.71 -15.81 14.20
C GLN A 143 3.34 -16.92 15.06
N SER A 144 3.07 -18.19 14.75
CA SER A 144 3.61 -19.33 15.51
C SER A 144 5.11 -19.48 15.34
N ASN A 145 5.64 -19.13 14.16
CA ASN A 145 7.05 -19.25 13.80
C ASN A 145 7.81 -17.93 14.01
N LYS A 146 7.30 -17.03 14.85
CA LYS A 146 8.05 -15.83 15.24
C LYS A 146 9.45 -16.23 15.71
N LYS A 147 10.46 -15.71 15.05
CA LYS A 147 11.86 -15.97 15.38
C LYS A 147 12.39 -14.79 16.20
N LYS A 148 13.41 -15.06 17.02
CA LYS A 148 14.22 -13.98 17.57
C LYS A 148 14.85 -13.21 16.42
N ALA A 149 14.68 -11.89 16.41
CA ALA A 149 15.25 -11.04 15.40
C ALA A 149 16.80 -11.15 15.43
N PRO A 150 17.45 -11.24 14.26
CA PRO A 150 18.90 -11.15 14.17
C PRO A 150 19.41 -9.84 14.79
N SER A 151 20.45 -9.95 15.62
CA SER A 151 20.98 -8.81 16.41
C SER A 151 21.71 -7.77 15.56
N ASP A 152 22.06 -8.13 14.34
CA ASP A 152 22.75 -7.32 13.35
C ASP A 152 21.79 -6.42 12.54
N GLU A 153 20.48 -6.59 12.63
CA GLU A 153 19.54 -5.80 11.84
C GLU A 153 19.38 -4.35 12.31
N TRP A 154 19.43 -3.42 11.36
CA TRP A 154 19.12 -2.00 11.60
C TRP A 154 17.65 -1.71 11.33
N VAL A 155 16.75 -2.39 12.03
CA VAL A 155 15.30 -2.28 11.83
C VAL A 155 14.77 -0.87 12.09
N SER A 156 13.98 -0.33 11.17
CA SER A 156 13.29 0.95 11.35
C SER A 156 12.12 0.81 12.30
N SER A 157 11.98 1.76 13.23
CA SER A 157 10.78 1.86 14.06
C SER A 157 9.72 2.70 13.36
N PHE A 158 8.49 2.19 13.24
CA PHE A 158 7.35 2.97 12.76
C PHE A 158 6.10 2.62 13.57
N ASN A 159 5.24 3.62 13.80
CA ASN A 159 4.04 3.47 14.65
C ASN A 159 2.74 3.54 13.84
N GLU A 160 2.83 3.90 12.56
CA GLU A 160 1.68 4.12 11.68
C GLU A 160 1.95 3.46 10.32
N LEU A 161 0.97 2.70 9.82
CA LEU A 161 0.97 2.15 8.47
C LEU A 161 -0.46 2.17 7.92
N ASP A 162 -0.63 2.52 6.65
CA ASP A 162 -1.92 2.51 5.97
C ASP A 162 -1.86 1.60 4.74
N LEU A 163 -2.74 0.59 4.73
CA LEU A 163 -2.91 -0.31 3.59
C LEU A 163 -4.28 -0.09 2.95
N PHE A 164 -4.28 0.15 1.64
CA PHE A 164 -5.47 0.21 0.79
C PHE A 164 -5.55 -1.05 -0.08
N VAL A 165 -6.67 -1.76 0.00
CA VAL A 165 -6.93 -2.93 -0.84
C VAL A 165 -8.21 -2.70 -1.63
N THR A 166 -8.13 -2.85 -2.94
CA THR A 166 -9.28 -2.66 -3.84
C THR A 166 -10.19 -3.88 -3.87
N GLY A 167 -11.48 -3.65 -4.07
CA GLY A 167 -12.47 -4.66 -4.45
C GLY A 167 -13.56 -4.04 -5.29
N THR A 168 -14.24 -4.85 -6.09
CA THR A 168 -15.34 -4.40 -6.95
C THR A 168 -16.66 -4.95 -6.41
N ASP A 169 -17.53 -4.08 -5.92
CA ASP A 169 -18.87 -4.45 -5.47
C ASP A 169 -19.79 -4.64 -6.69
N VAL A 170 -20.27 -5.86 -6.91
CA VAL A 170 -21.14 -6.22 -8.03
C VAL A 170 -22.47 -5.46 -7.97
N VAL A 171 -23.01 -5.25 -6.77
CA VAL A 171 -24.26 -4.51 -6.60
C VAL A 171 -24.00 -3.02 -6.78
N GLY A 172 -22.83 -2.54 -6.38
CA GLY A 172 -22.41 -1.14 -6.46
C GLY A 172 -23.10 -0.26 -5.41
N ARG A 173 -22.40 0.78 -5.00
CA ARG A 173 -22.91 1.86 -4.17
C ARG A 173 -23.67 2.84 -5.05
N VAL A 174 -24.90 3.16 -4.67
CA VAL A 174 -25.68 4.22 -5.31
C VAL A 174 -25.43 5.51 -4.54
N ASP A 175 -24.78 6.46 -5.21
CA ASP A 175 -24.62 7.83 -4.73
C ASP A 175 -25.51 8.75 -5.58
N THR A 176 -26.28 9.59 -4.90
CA THR A 176 -27.18 10.54 -5.56
C THR A 176 -26.50 11.90 -5.58
N VAL A 177 -26.15 12.38 -6.79
CA VAL A 177 -25.67 13.74 -7.01
C VAL A 177 -26.71 14.54 -7.78
N PHE A 178 -26.56 15.85 -7.79
CA PHE A 178 -27.49 16.77 -8.42
C PHE A 178 -26.72 17.61 -9.43
N ASP A 179 -27.32 17.86 -10.59
CA ASP A 179 -26.79 18.87 -11.51
C ASP A 179 -27.15 20.28 -11.05
N ASP A 180 -26.56 21.29 -11.69
CA ASP A 180 -26.80 22.71 -11.40
C ASP A 180 -28.26 23.15 -11.63
N THR A 181 -29.08 22.31 -12.29
CA THR A 181 -30.52 22.54 -12.50
C THR A 181 -31.39 21.86 -11.44
N GLY A 182 -30.76 21.18 -10.46
CA GLY A 182 -31.43 20.42 -9.42
C GLY A 182 -32.00 19.07 -9.90
N ARG A 183 -31.62 18.59 -11.09
CA ARG A 183 -31.99 17.26 -11.54
C ARG A 183 -31.11 16.22 -10.86
N VAL A 184 -31.74 15.11 -10.51
CA VAL A 184 -31.04 14.03 -9.86
C VAL A 184 -30.31 13.16 -10.85
N ILE A 185 -29.06 12.90 -10.53
CA ILE A 185 -28.20 11.96 -11.22
C ILE A 185 -27.85 10.89 -10.18
N ASP A 186 -28.49 9.72 -10.31
CA ASP A 186 -28.06 8.54 -9.56
C ASP A 186 -26.83 7.96 -10.24
N LEU A 187 -25.70 8.09 -9.56
CA LEU A 187 -24.43 7.52 -9.96
C LEU A 187 -24.22 6.20 -9.22
N LYS A 188 -23.80 5.20 -9.97
CA LYS A 188 -23.50 3.89 -9.42
C LYS A 188 -21.99 3.69 -9.41
N ASP A 189 -21.40 3.73 -8.23
CA ASP A 189 -19.98 3.45 -8.05
C ASP A 189 -19.78 2.02 -7.56
N HIS A 190 -19.10 1.22 -8.37
CA HIS A 190 -18.80 -0.16 -8.07
C HIS A 190 -17.44 -0.32 -7.36
N ARG A 191 -16.62 0.74 -7.30
CA ARG A 191 -15.32 0.70 -6.63
C ARG A 191 -15.52 0.63 -5.13
N THR A 192 -14.79 -0.25 -4.46
CA THR A 192 -14.75 -0.35 -3.00
C THR A 192 -13.31 -0.45 -2.54
N ILE A 193 -12.97 0.29 -1.49
CA ILE A 193 -11.63 0.31 -0.91
C ILE A 193 -11.70 -0.12 0.54
N PHE A 194 -10.93 -1.14 0.87
CA PHE A 194 -10.70 -1.60 2.23
C PHE A 194 -9.46 -0.91 2.78
N HIS A 195 -9.64 -0.06 3.79
CA HIS A 195 -8.59 0.72 4.42
C HIS A 195 -8.23 0.16 5.79
N LEU A 196 -7.07 -0.50 5.88
CA LEU A 196 -6.53 -1.02 7.12
C LEU A 196 -5.58 0.01 7.73
N LYS A 197 -6.11 0.81 8.66
CA LYS A 197 -5.36 1.83 9.41
C LYS A 197 -4.63 1.22 10.61
N HIS A 198 -3.33 0.97 10.50
CA HIS A 198 -2.49 0.56 11.61
C HIS A 198 -1.95 1.79 12.37
N ARG A 199 -2.23 1.85 13.67
CA ARG A 199 -1.73 2.81 14.64
C ARG A 199 -1.40 2.04 15.92
N GLN A 200 -0.11 1.84 16.19
CA GLN A 200 0.35 1.02 17.30
C GLN A 200 -0.28 1.47 18.63
N GLY A 201 -0.79 0.51 19.41
CA GLY A 201 -1.47 0.71 20.68
C GLY A 201 -2.88 1.30 20.60
N ARG A 202 -3.43 1.55 19.39
CA ARG A 202 -4.76 2.15 19.21
C ARG A 202 -5.64 1.40 18.20
N LYS A 203 -5.12 1.14 17.00
CA LYS A 203 -5.81 0.40 15.93
C LYS A 203 -4.80 -0.55 15.31
N GLU A 204 -4.92 -1.84 15.55
CA GLU A 204 -3.94 -2.82 15.05
C GLU A 204 -4.67 -3.90 14.23
N PRO A 205 -5.13 -3.59 13.00
CA PRO A 205 -5.94 -4.52 12.21
C PRO A 205 -5.20 -5.80 11.82
N PHE A 206 -3.87 -5.76 11.85
CA PHE A 206 -2.99 -6.90 11.57
C PHE A 206 -2.57 -7.69 12.81
N ASN A 207 -2.78 -7.16 14.02
CA ASN A 207 -2.38 -7.85 15.25
C ASN A 207 -3.51 -8.80 15.68
N PRO A 208 -3.33 -10.12 15.60
CA PRO A 208 -4.36 -11.07 16.00
C PRO A 208 -4.73 -11.01 17.49
N ASN A 209 -3.81 -10.52 18.33
CA ASN A 209 -4.03 -10.39 19.78
C ASN A 209 -4.72 -9.09 20.16
N PHE A 210 -4.88 -8.15 19.22
CA PHE A 210 -5.61 -6.91 19.46
C PHE A 210 -7.12 -7.17 19.36
N ASN A 211 -7.80 -7.16 20.52
CA ASN A 211 -9.21 -7.53 20.59
C ASN A 211 -10.11 -6.37 21.04
N PRO A 212 -10.64 -5.55 20.11
CA PRO A 212 -11.52 -4.45 20.48
C PRO A 212 -12.96 -4.90 20.83
N ASN A 213 -13.45 -6.05 20.33
CA ASN A 213 -14.89 -6.40 20.33
C ASN A 213 -15.18 -7.92 20.53
N ASN A 214 -14.46 -8.64 21.40
CA ASN A 214 -14.61 -10.10 21.61
C ASN A 214 -14.32 -10.99 20.37
N SER A 215 -13.59 -10.50 19.36
CA SER A 215 -13.13 -11.33 18.23
C SER A 215 -12.02 -12.28 18.65
N THR A 216 -11.97 -13.49 18.09
CA THR A 216 -10.88 -14.45 18.32
C THR A 216 -9.67 -14.13 17.45
N VAL A 217 -8.51 -14.70 17.80
CA VAL A 217 -7.28 -14.64 16.98
C VAL A 217 -7.55 -15.16 15.56
N GLN A 218 -8.32 -16.26 15.44
CA GLN A 218 -8.64 -16.88 14.17
C GLN A 218 -9.50 -15.98 13.27
N ASP A 219 -10.39 -15.18 13.85
CA ASP A 219 -11.22 -14.24 13.09
C ASP A 219 -10.38 -13.20 12.34
N THR A 220 -9.26 -12.77 12.93
CA THR A 220 -8.34 -11.83 12.27
C THR A 220 -7.64 -12.48 11.08
N TYR A 221 -7.12 -13.71 11.23
CA TYR A 221 -6.49 -14.43 10.11
C TYR A 221 -7.48 -14.70 8.98
N GLN A 222 -8.71 -15.10 9.32
CA GLN A 222 -9.77 -15.35 8.34
C GLN A 222 -10.23 -14.07 7.66
N ALA A 223 -10.31 -12.93 8.37
CA ALA A 223 -10.66 -11.64 7.77
C ALA A 223 -9.58 -11.16 6.78
N LEU A 224 -8.30 -11.27 7.14
CA LEU A 224 -7.19 -10.94 6.23
C LEU A 224 -7.18 -11.87 5.01
N ALA A 225 -7.38 -13.17 5.20
CA ALA A 225 -7.44 -14.14 4.09
C ALA A 225 -8.66 -13.91 3.19
N LYS A 226 -9.83 -13.59 3.75
CA LYS A 226 -11.03 -13.25 3.00
C LYS A 226 -10.86 -11.93 2.24
N LEU A 227 -10.15 -10.95 2.79
CA LEU A 227 -9.78 -9.71 2.08
C LEU A 227 -8.86 -9.99 0.87
N CYS A 228 -7.82 -10.82 1.06
CA CYS A 228 -6.98 -11.27 -0.05
C CYS A 228 -7.79 -11.95 -1.16
N ARG A 229 -8.83 -12.71 -0.81
CA ARG A 229 -9.76 -13.31 -1.78
C ARG A 229 -10.65 -12.26 -2.45
N ILE A 230 -11.21 -11.30 -1.72
CA ILE A 230 -12.01 -10.20 -2.28
C ILE A 230 -11.23 -9.49 -3.37
N THR A 231 -9.99 -9.10 -3.09
CA THR A 231 -9.21 -8.32 -4.06
C THR A 231 -8.82 -9.12 -5.29
N SER A 232 -8.62 -10.44 -5.19
CA SER A 232 -8.06 -11.31 -6.24
C SER A 232 -9.03 -12.32 -6.88
N CYS A 233 -10.33 -12.22 -6.57
CA CYS A 233 -11.34 -13.13 -7.11
C CYS A 233 -11.73 -12.76 -8.55
N PHE A 234 -10.83 -13.01 -9.49
CA PHE A 234 -11.03 -12.74 -10.91
C PHE A 234 -12.26 -13.52 -11.43
N PRO A 235 -13.22 -12.85 -12.11
CA PRO A 235 -14.43 -13.49 -12.61
C PRO A 235 -14.14 -14.75 -13.45
N VAL A 236 -15.02 -15.76 -13.36
CA VAL A 236 -14.86 -17.10 -13.98
C VAL A 236 -13.76 -17.96 -13.35
N ALA A 237 -12.59 -17.39 -13.06
CA ALA A 237 -11.48 -18.13 -12.44
C ALA A 237 -11.76 -18.44 -10.96
N PHE A 238 -12.22 -17.46 -10.19
CA PHE A 238 -12.48 -17.59 -8.75
C PHE A 238 -13.93 -17.23 -8.38
N PRO A 239 -14.46 -17.75 -7.26
CA PRO A 239 -15.83 -17.52 -6.88
C PRO A 239 -16.00 -16.13 -6.27
N VAL A 240 -17.17 -15.54 -6.49
CA VAL A 240 -17.57 -14.26 -5.89
C VAL A 240 -17.45 -14.32 -4.37
N VAL A 241 -17.10 -13.20 -3.73
CA VAL A 241 -16.99 -13.14 -2.27
C VAL A 241 -18.16 -12.38 -1.68
N THR A 242 -18.95 -13.06 -0.85
CA THR A 242 -20.06 -12.42 -0.13
C THR A 242 -19.62 -11.92 1.24
N VAL A 243 -20.01 -10.69 1.60
CA VAL A 243 -19.81 -10.08 2.93
C VAL A 243 -21.18 -9.66 3.48
N GLU A 244 -21.49 -10.10 4.69
CA GLU A 244 -22.73 -9.77 5.41
C GLU A 244 -22.59 -8.45 6.20
N LEU A 245 -23.55 -7.53 6.09
CA LEU A 245 -23.43 -6.21 6.73
C LEU A 245 -23.84 -6.17 8.21
N ASP A 246 -24.88 -6.93 8.58
CA ASP A 246 -25.55 -6.83 9.88
C ASP A 246 -25.70 -8.19 10.57
N ASN A 247 -24.63 -8.98 10.57
CA ASN A 247 -24.58 -10.24 11.31
C ASN A 247 -23.57 -10.16 12.49
N PRO A 248 -24.03 -9.97 13.75
CA PRO A 248 -23.14 -9.84 14.90
C PRO A 248 -22.41 -11.15 15.26
N SER A 249 -22.86 -12.30 14.76
CA SER A 249 -22.18 -13.60 14.97
C SER A 249 -20.98 -13.81 14.04
N ASN A 250 -20.89 -13.07 12.93
CA ASN A 250 -19.83 -13.19 11.94
C ASN A 250 -18.78 -12.09 12.14
N GLN A 251 -17.83 -12.34 13.05
CA GLN A 251 -16.77 -11.37 13.38
C GLN A 251 -15.79 -11.12 12.23
N VAL A 252 -15.64 -12.09 11.33
CA VAL A 252 -14.82 -11.96 10.11
C VAL A 252 -15.40 -10.88 9.20
N ASP A 253 -16.70 -10.93 8.93
CA ASP A 253 -17.37 -9.94 8.07
C ASP A 253 -17.50 -8.58 8.76
N ALA A 254 -17.70 -8.56 10.07
CA ALA A 254 -17.72 -7.31 10.84
C ALA A 254 -16.43 -6.50 10.66
N LYS A 255 -15.25 -7.15 10.63
CA LYS A 255 -13.95 -6.50 10.34
C LYS A 255 -13.89 -5.95 8.91
N LEU A 256 -14.32 -6.73 7.91
CA LEU A 256 -14.35 -6.30 6.51
C LEU A 256 -15.29 -5.11 6.29
N VAL A 257 -16.45 -5.11 6.96
CA VAL A 257 -17.42 -4.02 6.94
C VAL A 257 -16.84 -2.75 7.54
N GLU A 258 -16.06 -2.85 8.63
CA GLU A 258 -15.34 -1.72 9.22
C GLU A 258 -14.26 -1.20 8.27
N TRP A 259 -13.40 -2.07 7.74
CA TRP A 259 -12.30 -1.70 6.86
C TRP A 259 -12.78 -1.08 5.54
N GLY A 260 -13.86 -1.60 4.96
CA GLY A 260 -14.47 -1.09 3.72
C GLY A 260 -15.47 0.04 3.90
N ILE A 261 -15.80 0.43 5.15
CA ILE A 261 -16.87 1.39 5.48
C ILE A 261 -18.19 1.02 4.77
N LEU A 262 -18.51 -0.27 4.73
CA LEU A 262 -19.54 -0.81 3.85
C LEU A 262 -20.98 -0.42 4.24
N LYS A 263 -21.19 0.05 5.48
CA LYS A 263 -22.52 0.46 5.97
C LYS A 263 -22.97 1.83 5.46
N ASN A 264 -22.05 2.68 4.99
CA ASN A 264 -22.38 4.04 4.56
C ASN A 264 -22.94 4.07 3.14
N ARG A 265 -24.14 3.51 2.94
CA ARG A 265 -24.81 3.37 1.64
C ARG A 265 -26.32 3.25 1.78
N LYS A 266 -27.03 3.47 0.67
CA LYS A 266 -28.46 3.21 0.59
C LYS A 266 -28.72 1.70 0.55
N LEU A 267 -29.59 1.23 1.44
CA LEU A 267 -30.02 -0.17 1.50
C LEU A 267 -31.51 -0.29 1.20
N PRO A 268 -32.00 -1.43 0.69
CA PRO A 268 -33.44 -1.70 0.58
C PRO A 268 -34.14 -1.55 1.93
N GLU A 269 -35.37 -1.05 1.95
CA GLU A 269 -36.14 -0.87 3.20
C GLU A 269 -36.44 -2.21 3.89
N THR A 270 -36.72 -3.24 3.10
CA THR A 270 -36.91 -4.61 3.57
C THR A 270 -35.65 -5.44 3.27
N PRO A 271 -35.02 -6.06 4.28
CA PRO A 271 -33.85 -6.90 4.05
C PRO A 271 -34.20 -8.10 3.15
N PRO A 272 -33.33 -8.45 2.19
CA PRO A 272 -33.49 -9.66 1.38
C PRO A 272 -33.49 -10.94 2.23
N THR A 273 -33.99 -12.04 1.65
CA THR A 273 -33.92 -13.38 2.26
C THR A 273 -32.44 -13.75 2.50
N GLY A 274 -32.00 -13.78 3.77
CA GLY A 274 -30.60 -14.00 4.15
C GLY A 274 -29.84 -12.75 4.64
N GLY A 275 -30.53 -11.61 4.80
CA GLY A 275 -29.94 -10.37 5.30
C GLY A 275 -29.31 -9.51 4.20
N TYR A 276 -28.72 -8.38 4.58
CA TYR A 276 -28.00 -7.53 3.62
C TYR A 276 -26.64 -8.14 3.28
N GLN A 277 -26.52 -8.61 2.05
CA GLN A 277 -25.32 -9.25 1.52
C GLN A 277 -24.73 -8.39 0.40
N LEU A 278 -23.43 -8.14 0.48
CA LEU A 278 -22.65 -7.51 -0.59
C LEU A 278 -21.79 -8.56 -1.26
N HIS A 279 -21.67 -8.46 -2.58
CA HIS A 279 -20.97 -9.42 -3.40
C HIS A 279 -19.81 -8.74 -4.11
N PHE A 280 -18.60 -9.25 -3.91
CA PHE A 280 -17.37 -8.67 -4.42
C PHE A 280 -16.70 -9.56 -5.46
N VAL A 281 -16.15 -8.92 -6.48
CA VAL A 281 -15.20 -9.48 -7.46
C VAL A 281 -13.87 -8.71 -7.39
N ASP A 282 -12.87 -9.20 -8.12
CA ASP A 282 -11.53 -8.63 -8.19
C ASP A 282 -11.53 -7.09 -8.36
N GLY A 283 -10.70 -6.42 -7.58
CA GLY A 283 -10.54 -4.97 -7.64
C GLY A 283 -9.95 -4.48 -8.97
N GLY A 284 -9.11 -5.29 -9.62
CA GLY A 284 -8.50 -5.02 -10.91
C GLY A 284 -9.49 -4.97 -12.08
N VAL A 285 -10.77 -5.34 -11.86
CA VAL A 285 -11.85 -5.12 -12.85
C VAL A 285 -12.10 -3.63 -13.07
N LEU A 286 -11.98 -2.80 -12.03
CA LEU A 286 -12.28 -1.36 -12.10
C LEU A 286 -11.10 -0.46 -11.72
N ASP A 287 -10.19 -0.96 -10.88
CA ASP A 287 -9.05 -0.22 -10.36
C ASP A 287 -7.84 -1.16 -10.26
N ASN A 288 -7.12 -1.29 -11.37
CA ASN A 288 -5.91 -2.13 -11.44
C ASN A 288 -4.65 -1.36 -11.04
N ARG A 289 -4.75 -0.06 -10.70
CA ARG A 289 -3.62 0.83 -10.44
C ARG A 289 -3.99 1.85 -9.36
N PRO A 290 -4.04 1.46 -8.07
CA PRO A 290 -4.65 2.25 -7.00
C PRO A 290 -3.79 3.42 -6.47
N PHE A 291 -3.30 4.30 -7.35
CA PHE A 291 -2.45 5.44 -7.00
C PHE A 291 -3.15 6.47 -6.13
N SER A 292 -4.39 6.80 -6.49
CA SER A 292 -5.15 7.90 -5.91
C SER A 292 -5.22 7.85 -4.37
N TYR A 293 -5.32 6.65 -3.78
CA TYR A 293 -5.40 6.50 -2.32
C TYR A 293 -4.06 6.70 -1.62
N THR A 294 -3.00 6.12 -2.18
CA THR A 294 -1.64 6.26 -1.66
C THR A 294 -1.20 7.71 -1.70
N ILE A 295 -1.40 8.38 -2.83
CA ILE A 295 -1.09 9.80 -3.01
C ILE A 295 -1.85 10.66 -1.98
N LYS A 296 -3.15 10.42 -1.81
CA LYS A 296 -3.98 11.17 -0.87
C LYS A 296 -3.51 11.01 0.58
N GLU A 297 -3.22 9.79 1.03
CA GLU A 297 -2.79 9.56 2.42
C GLU A 297 -1.36 10.03 2.66
N MET A 298 -0.50 10.01 1.62
CA MET A 298 0.81 10.65 1.71
C MET A 298 0.62 12.10 2.13
N TYR A 299 -0.31 12.83 1.49
CA TYR A 299 -0.58 14.24 1.77
C TYR A 299 -1.04 14.61 3.19
N TYR A 300 -1.40 13.64 4.03
CA TYR A 300 -1.83 13.91 5.40
C TYR A 300 -0.86 13.37 6.45
N ARG A 301 0.30 12.83 6.04
CA ARG A 301 1.27 12.29 6.98
C ARG A 301 2.18 13.40 7.49
N ALA A 302 2.03 13.74 8.77
CA ALA A 302 2.92 14.69 9.43
C ALA A 302 4.38 14.18 9.48
N ASP A 303 5.31 15.05 9.14
CA ASP A 303 6.75 14.81 9.28
C ASP A 303 7.26 15.41 10.60
N TYR A 304 7.87 14.59 11.44
CA TYR A 304 8.50 15.00 12.70
C TYR A 304 10.02 14.89 12.67
N TYR A 305 10.55 14.40 11.55
CA TYR A 305 11.95 14.26 11.22
C TYR A 305 12.18 14.93 9.86
N PRO A 306 13.42 15.24 9.48
CA PRO A 306 13.73 15.46 8.09
C PRO A 306 13.29 14.22 7.28
N VAL A 307 12.38 14.39 6.33
CA VAL A 307 11.82 13.28 5.54
C VAL A 307 12.13 13.51 4.07
N GLU A 308 12.58 12.45 3.39
CA GLU A 308 12.44 12.33 1.93
C GLU A 308 11.29 11.39 1.62
N ARG A 309 10.49 11.72 0.61
CA ARG A 309 9.36 10.88 0.23
C ARG A 309 9.43 10.43 -1.21
N LYS A 310 9.33 9.12 -1.40
CA LYS A 310 9.35 8.47 -2.71
C LYS A 310 8.16 7.53 -2.85
N LEU A 311 7.52 7.57 -4.01
CA LEU A 311 6.39 6.70 -4.36
C LEU A 311 6.84 5.66 -5.36
N PHE A 312 6.96 4.41 -4.92
CA PHE A 312 7.25 3.29 -5.79
C PHE A 312 5.96 2.67 -6.31
N TYR A 313 5.97 2.22 -7.56
CA TYR A 313 4.91 1.38 -8.10
C TYR A 313 5.49 0.21 -8.89
N ILE A 314 4.91 -0.98 -8.71
CA ILE A 314 5.37 -2.21 -9.34
C ILE A 314 4.50 -2.49 -10.55
N ASP A 315 5.11 -2.40 -11.74
CA ASP A 315 4.48 -2.64 -13.03
C ASP A 315 5.26 -3.75 -13.75
N PRO A 316 4.91 -5.04 -13.52
CA PRO A 316 5.72 -6.17 -13.95
C PRO A 316 5.71 -6.40 -15.48
N SER A 317 4.74 -5.84 -16.19
CA SER A 317 4.60 -5.98 -17.65
C SER A 317 4.19 -4.62 -18.24
N PRO A 318 5.12 -3.67 -18.33
CA PRO A 318 4.82 -2.33 -18.81
C PRO A 318 4.50 -2.36 -20.30
N ASP A 319 3.36 -1.78 -20.69
CA ASP A 319 2.96 -1.73 -22.10
C ASP A 319 3.88 -0.81 -22.91
N ASN A 320 4.53 -1.36 -23.95
CA ASN A 320 5.30 -0.58 -24.92
C ASN A 320 4.46 -0.28 -26.17
N PHE A 321 3.60 0.74 -26.08
CA PHE A 321 2.68 1.09 -27.15
C PHE A 321 3.39 1.47 -28.45
N ALA A 322 4.33 2.44 -28.40
CA ALA A 322 4.99 2.99 -29.58
C ALA A 322 5.92 1.98 -30.29
N GLY A 323 6.46 1.00 -29.56
CA GLY A 323 7.31 -0.05 -30.11
C GLY A 323 6.56 -1.30 -30.57
N SER A 324 5.27 -1.44 -30.24
CA SER A 324 4.52 -2.67 -30.52
C SER A 324 4.33 -2.89 -32.02
N GLN A 325 4.36 -4.15 -32.48
CA GLN A 325 4.02 -4.49 -33.87
C GLN A 325 2.59 -4.04 -34.22
N LYS A 326 1.64 -4.15 -33.28
CA LYS A 326 0.26 -3.68 -33.45
C LYS A 326 0.21 -2.17 -33.75
N PHE A 327 0.93 -1.34 -33.00
CA PHE A 327 0.99 0.11 -33.24
C PHE A 327 1.74 0.46 -34.53
N ASN A 328 2.86 -0.21 -34.80
CA ASN A 328 3.64 0.03 -36.01
C ASN A 328 2.91 -0.40 -37.29
N GLN A 329 2.10 -1.46 -37.22
CA GLN A 329 1.33 -1.97 -38.35
C GLN A 329 -0.04 -1.31 -38.48
N MET A 330 -0.57 -0.73 -37.38
CA MET A 330 -1.94 -0.17 -37.28
C MET A 330 -3.00 -1.06 -37.95
N ALA A 331 -2.84 -2.39 -37.84
CA ALA A 331 -3.72 -3.33 -38.50
C ALA A 331 -5.13 -3.26 -37.86
N LYS A 332 -6.17 -3.38 -38.68
CA LYS A 332 -7.55 -3.42 -38.18
C LYS A 332 -7.69 -4.64 -37.25
N PRO A 333 -8.15 -4.47 -36.00
CA PRO A 333 -8.30 -5.59 -35.08
C PRO A 333 -9.39 -6.53 -35.58
N ASP A 334 -9.18 -7.83 -35.41
CA ASP A 334 -10.17 -8.84 -35.76
C ASP A 334 -11.39 -8.73 -34.84
N VAL A 335 -12.59 -9.04 -35.34
CA VAL A 335 -13.83 -9.01 -34.53
C VAL A 335 -13.70 -9.89 -33.28
N TRP A 336 -12.96 -10.99 -33.38
CA TRP A 336 -12.66 -11.87 -32.25
C TRP A 336 -11.71 -11.23 -31.25
N GLU A 337 -10.70 -10.50 -31.72
CA GLU A 337 -9.78 -9.73 -30.89
C GLU A 337 -10.51 -8.60 -30.17
N VAL A 338 -11.41 -7.89 -30.87
CA VAL A 338 -12.28 -6.86 -30.26
C VAL A 338 -13.23 -7.47 -29.23
N ILE A 339 -13.79 -8.65 -29.46
CA ILE A 339 -14.68 -9.32 -28.49
C ILE A 339 -13.90 -9.81 -27.27
N GLN A 340 -12.74 -10.43 -27.48
CA GLN A 340 -11.85 -10.86 -26.39
C GLN A 340 -11.33 -9.67 -25.60
N GLU A 341 -10.89 -8.61 -26.26
CA GLU A 341 -10.54 -7.33 -25.64
C GLU A 341 -11.77 -6.72 -24.97
N SER A 342 -12.99 -6.80 -25.49
CA SER A 342 -14.18 -6.27 -24.79
C SER A 342 -14.63 -7.09 -23.57
N LEU A 343 -14.41 -8.41 -23.58
CA LEU A 343 -14.79 -9.34 -22.49
C LEU A 343 -13.72 -9.47 -21.42
N LEU A 344 -12.45 -9.28 -21.77
CA LEU A 344 -11.30 -9.35 -20.85
C LEU A 344 -10.65 -7.98 -20.57
N GLY A 345 -10.99 -6.92 -21.32
CA GLY A 345 -10.09 -5.75 -21.46
C GLY A 345 -10.69 -4.44 -22.02
N MET A 346 -12.01 -4.24 -22.01
CA MET A 346 -12.57 -2.89 -21.96
C MET A 346 -13.27 -2.62 -20.62
N PRO A 347 -12.62 -2.83 -19.46
CA PRO A 347 -12.72 -1.82 -18.43
C PRO A 347 -11.88 -0.63 -18.89
N THR A 348 -12.41 0.58 -18.71
CA THR A 348 -11.70 1.85 -18.89
C THR A 348 -10.23 1.68 -18.52
N TYR A 349 -9.34 1.69 -19.52
CA TYR A 349 -7.90 1.74 -19.28
C TYR A 349 -7.68 3.01 -18.47
N GLU A 350 -7.64 2.90 -17.14
CA GLU A 350 -7.40 4.04 -16.28
C GLU A 350 -5.99 4.48 -16.60
N SER A 351 -5.94 5.59 -17.34
CA SER A 351 -4.69 6.20 -17.71
C SER A 351 -4.04 6.68 -16.43
N ILE A 352 -2.99 5.99 -15.97
CA ILE A 352 -2.11 6.52 -14.92
C ILE A 352 -1.55 7.87 -15.37
N SER A 353 -1.60 8.21 -16.67
CA SER A 353 -1.25 9.56 -17.12
C SER A 353 -2.07 10.63 -16.42
N ASN A 354 -3.31 10.33 -16.00
CA ASN A 354 -4.10 11.25 -15.20
C ASN A 354 -3.51 11.36 -13.78
N ASP A 355 -3.26 10.25 -13.08
CA ASP A 355 -2.67 10.27 -11.73
C ASP A 355 -1.24 10.86 -11.71
N LEU A 356 -0.36 10.44 -12.62
CA LEU A 356 0.99 11.00 -12.78
C LEU A 356 0.94 12.46 -13.23
N GLY A 357 -0.03 12.82 -14.08
CA GLY A 357 -0.31 14.20 -14.47
C GLY A 357 -0.70 15.05 -13.26
N LEU A 358 -1.59 14.54 -12.40
CA LEU A 358 -2.00 15.18 -11.15
C LEU A 358 -0.81 15.37 -10.20
N ILE A 359 0.08 14.37 -10.05
CA ILE A 359 1.31 14.52 -9.26
C ILE A 359 2.20 15.62 -9.85
N LYS A 360 2.41 15.62 -11.17
CA LYS A 360 3.27 16.61 -11.84
C LYS A 360 2.72 18.03 -11.71
N ASP A 361 1.43 18.23 -11.98
CA ASP A 361 0.75 19.52 -11.86
C ASP A 361 0.79 20.02 -10.43
N ARG A 362 0.63 19.13 -9.45
CA ARG A 362 0.79 19.45 -8.04
C ARG A 362 2.23 19.80 -7.67
N ASN A 363 3.23 19.04 -8.10
CA ASN A 363 4.64 19.35 -7.85
C ASN A 363 4.97 20.76 -8.39
N HIS A 364 4.44 21.14 -9.56
CA HIS A 364 4.55 22.51 -10.08
C HIS A 364 3.81 23.54 -9.21
N LYS A 365 2.64 23.22 -8.63
CA LYS A 365 1.95 24.10 -7.66
C LYS A 365 2.79 24.29 -6.39
N ILE A 366 3.40 23.22 -5.88
CA ILE A 366 4.25 23.25 -4.67
C ILE A 366 5.52 24.06 -4.91
N GLN A 367 6.19 23.89 -6.05
CA GLN A 367 7.36 24.70 -6.41
C GLN A 367 7.02 26.20 -6.44
N ARG A 368 5.87 26.56 -7.04
CA ARG A 368 5.38 27.95 -7.03
C ARG A 368 5.10 28.44 -5.61
N TYR A 369 4.47 27.62 -4.76
CA TYR A 369 4.24 27.94 -3.35
C TYR A 369 5.56 28.14 -2.59
N GLN A 370 6.57 27.29 -2.82
CA GLN A 370 7.89 27.40 -2.19
C GLN A 370 8.59 28.70 -2.59
N SER A 371 8.53 29.09 -3.87
CA SER A 371 9.05 30.39 -4.32
C SER A 371 8.35 31.57 -3.66
N LEU A 372 7.01 31.52 -3.50
CA LEU A 372 6.26 32.56 -2.78
C LEU A 372 6.58 32.60 -1.29
N LEU A 373 6.79 31.44 -0.67
CA LEU A 373 7.21 31.33 0.73
C LEU A 373 8.58 31.97 0.94
N GLU A 374 9.55 31.67 0.07
CA GLU A 374 10.90 32.25 0.13
C GLU A 374 10.87 33.77 -0.04
N ASP A 375 10.09 34.27 -0.99
CA ASP A 375 9.89 35.72 -1.22
C ASP A 375 9.25 36.41 -0.01
N ALA A 376 8.25 35.78 0.62
CA ALA A 376 7.60 36.34 1.81
C ALA A 376 8.48 36.26 3.08
N GLU A 377 9.28 35.20 3.24
CA GLU A 377 10.17 35.04 4.39
C GLU A 377 11.35 36.02 4.36
N SER A 378 11.93 36.27 3.19
CA SER A 378 13.11 37.12 3.00
C SER A 378 12.98 38.49 3.69
N PRO A 379 11.95 39.33 3.44
CA PRO A 379 11.80 40.62 4.09
C PRO A 379 11.34 40.52 5.56
N LEU A 380 10.56 39.50 5.93
CA LEU A 380 10.01 39.37 7.28
C LEU A 380 11.08 38.98 8.31
N PHE A 381 12.05 38.16 7.88
CA PHE A 381 13.01 37.51 8.75
C PHE A 381 14.48 37.76 8.39
N ALA A 382 14.76 38.75 7.53
CA ALA A 382 16.14 39.21 7.25
C ALA A 382 16.88 39.57 8.55
N LYS A 383 18.14 39.15 8.66
CA LYS A 383 19.02 39.50 9.79
C LYS A 383 19.17 41.02 9.85
N ALA A 384 18.89 41.58 11.03
CA ALA A 384 18.79 43.01 11.26
C ALA A 384 20.13 43.73 11.03
N ASP A 385 20.24 44.41 9.90
CA ASP A 385 20.98 45.67 9.80
C ASP A 385 19.97 46.72 9.32
N ASN A 386 19.60 47.61 10.24
CA ASN A 386 18.60 48.70 10.16
C ASN A 386 17.20 48.38 10.71
N SER A 387 16.85 49.20 11.69
CA SER A 387 15.64 49.31 12.52
C SER A 387 14.34 49.64 11.79
N GLN A 388 14.18 49.16 10.55
CA GLN A 388 12.91 49.19 9.82
C GLN A 388 12.66 47.81 9.20
N GLN A 389 12.31 46.84 10.05
CA GLN A 389 11.69 45.59 9.58
C GLN A 389 10.38 45.97 8.88
N LYS A 390 10.37 45.86 7.55
CA LYS A 390 9.23 46.24 6.71
C LYS A 390 8.07 45.28 6.97
N THR A 391 6.90 45.83 7.28
CA THR A 391 5.64 45.10 7.12
C THR A 391 5.41 44.87 5.62
N LEU A 392 5.06 43.65 5.23
CA LEU A 392 4.66 43.38 3.85
C LEU A 392 3.38 44.20 3.56
N PRO A 393 3.31 44.94 2.44
CA PRO A 393 2.10 45.67 2.04
C PRO A 393 1.06 44.67 1.53
N VAL A 394 0.35 44.02 2.45
CA VAL A 394 -0.68 43.02 2.15
C VAL A 394 -2.05 43.60 2.45
N GLU A 395 -2.99 43.43 1.53
CA GLU A 395 -4.39 43.76 1.76
C GLU A 395 -5.00 42.78 2.78
N THR A 396 -4.95 43.16 4.06
CA THR A 396 -5.45 42.34 5.19
C THR A 396 -6.92 41.97 5.06
N GLY A 397 -7.70 42.76 4.32
CA GLY A 397 -9.10 42.48 4.00
C GLY A 397 -9.27 41.17 3.22
N ILE A 398 -8.40 40.90 2.23
CA ILE A 398 -8.46 39.65 1.44
C ILE A 398 -8.22 38.45 2.35
N TYR A 399 -7.18 38.52 3.19
CA TYR A 399 -6.83 37.44 4.11
C TYR A 399 -7.99 37.03 5.04
N TRP A 400 -8.59 38.00 5.73
CA TRP A 400 -9.67 37.70 6.67
C TRP A 400 -10.94 37.23 5.96
N ARG A 401 -11.23 37.76 4.76
CA ARG A 401 -12.33 37.26 3.92
C ARG A 401 -12.09 35.81 3.50
N SER A 402 -10.89 35.47 3.00
CA SER A 402 -10.53 34.09 2.66
C SER A 402 -10.68 33.15 3.86
N ARG A 403 -10.29 33.58 5.07
CA ARG A 403 -10.44 32.78 6.31
C ARG A 403 -11.91 32.56 6.69
N LEU A 404 -12.75 33.57 6.60
CA LEU A 404 -14.19 33.46 6.87
C LEU A 404 -14.91 32.58 5.85
N ILE A 405 -14.60 32.75 4.56
CA ILE A 405 -15.15 31.95 3.46
C ILE A 405 -14.72 30.49 3.62
N SER A 406 -13.43 30.25 3.87
CA SER A 406 -12.94 28.90 4.14
C SER A 406 -13.56 28.27 5.39
N LEU A 407 -13.77 29.03 6.46
CA LEU A 407 -14.46 28.53 7.65
C LEU A 407 -15.89 28.08 7.30
N ARG A 408 -16.62 28.86 6.50
CA ARG A 408 -17.94 28.49 6.00
C ARG A 408 -17.90 27.23 5.14
N ASP A 409 -17.00 27.15 4.16
CA ASP A 409 -16.90 26.01 3.24
C ASP A 409 -16.60 24.70 3.98
N ARG A 410 -15.84 24.79 5.09
CA ARG A 410 -15.56 23.64 5.97
C ARG A 410 -16.74 23.28 6.87
N THR A 411 -17.46 24.26 7.40
CA THR A 411 -18.46 24.05 8.48
C THR A 411 -19.86 23.81 7.97
N LEU A 412 -20.31 24.56 6.98
CA LEU A 412 -21.69 24.55 6.50
C LEU A 412 -22.09 23.16 5.95
N PRO A 413 -21.24 22.45 5.16
CA PRO A 413 -21.56 21.09 4.73
C PRO A 413 -21.63 20.08 5.88
N LEU A 414 -20.83 20.25 6.93
CA LEU A 414 -20.85 19.36 8.10
C LEU A 414 -22.14 19.52 8.91
N VAL A 415 -22.55 20.76 9.13
CA VAL A 415 -23.75 21.08 9.91
C VAL A 415 -25.01 20.71 9.16
N LEU A 416 -25.05 20.79 7.83
CA LEU A 416 -26.25 20.42 7.06
C LEU A 416 -26.29 18.95 6.62
N ARG A 417 -25.27 18.16 6.99
CA ARG A 417 -25.29 16.69 6.85
C ARG A 417 -26.12 16.05 7.96
N MET A 418 -27.44 15.94 7.74
CA MET A 418 -28.36 15.29 8.67
C MET A 418 -28.75 13.84 8.30
N SER A 419 -28.18 13.23 7.25
CA SER A 419 -28.71 11.98 6.69
C SER A 419 -27.66 10.89 6.41
N GLN A 420 -26.87 10.50 7.40
CA GLN A 420 -26.19 9.19 7.36
C GLN A 420 -26.84 8.14 8.29
N VAL A 421 -27.86 8.49 9.07
CA VAL A 421 -28.41 7.60 10.12
C VAL A 421 -29.94 7.43 10.08
N SER A 422 -30.60 7.70 8.96
CA SER A 422 -32.02 7.35 8.81
C SER A 422 -32.26 6.78 7.42
N SER A 423 -32.41 5.46 7.34
CA SER A 423 -32.55 4.68 6.11
C SER A 423 -33.89 4.86 5.36
N THR A 424 -34.68 5.90 5.67
CA THR A 424 -36.07 6.04 5.20
C THR A 424 -36.51 7.50 5.03
N LYS A 425 -35.77 8.34 4.29
CA LYS A 425 -36.23 9.70 3.96
C LYS A 425 -36.31 9.98 2.45
N SER A 426 -37.34 10.74 2.08
CA SER A 426 -37.76 11.03 0.70
C SER A 426 -36.72 11.82 -0.11
N TYR A 427 -36.54 11.41 -1.36
CA TYR A 427 -35.74 12.04 -2.43
C TYR A 427 -35.89 13.57 -2.53
N GLN A 428 -37.07 14.12 -2.25
CA GLN A 428 -37.32 15.57 -2.30
C GLN A 428 -36.68 16.36 -1.14
N GLU A 429 -36.47 15.74 0.03
CA GLU A 429 -35.89 16.44 1.18
C GLU A 429 -34.40 16.73 0.96
N THR A 430 -33.64 15.78 0.41
CA THR A 430 -32.20 15.93 0.14
C THR A 430 -31.92 17.00 -0.91
N LEU A 431 -32.74 17.07 -1.97
CA LEU A 431 -32.69 18.11 -3.01
C LEU A 431 -32.85 19.51 -2.40
N ASN A 432 -33.86 19.67 -1.55
CA ASN A 432 -34.11 20.94 -0.88
C ASN A 432 -32.91 21.35 -0.01
N LYS A 433 -32.18 20.42 0.60
CA LYS A 433 -31.02 20.75 1.46
C LYS A 433 -29.79 21.23 0.70
N GLN A 434 -29.47 20.67 -0.47
CA GLN A 434 -28.30 21.11 -1.25
C GLN A 434 -28.53 22.45 -1.94
N VAL A 435 -29.70 22.65 -2.55
CA VAL A 435 -30.08 23.96 -3.10
C VAL A 435 -30.08 25.02 -2.00
N LEU A 436 -30.53 24.64 -0.80
CA LEU A 436 -30.48 25.49 0.38
C LEU A 436 -29.04 25.82 0.79
N LEU A 437 -28.14 24.82 0.81
CA LEU A 437 -26.71 25.00 1.07
C LEU A 437 -26.07 26.05 0.14
N GLU A 438 -26.24 25.90 -1.17
CA GLU A 438 -25.65 26.79 -2.16
C GLU A 438 -26.23 28.20 -2.08
N LYS A 439 -27.56 28.32 -1.90
CA LYS A 439 -28.22 29.62 -1.75
C LYS A 439 -27.69 30.36 -0.53
N ILE A 440 -27.50 29.67 0.60
CA ILE A 440 -26.95 30.26 1.83
C ILE A 440 -25.49 30.59 1.68
N ALA A 441 -24.69 29.71 1.08
CA ALA A 441 -23.29 29.98 0.82
C ALA A 441 -23.15 31.26 -0.02
N LYS A 442 -24.00 31.43 -1.04
CA LYS A 442 -24.07 32.65 -1.85
C LYS A 442 -24.48 33.88 -1.03
N LEU A 443 -25.54 33.79 -0.20
CA LEU A 443 -25.98 34.89 0.67
C LEU A 443 -24.88 35.30 1.67
N LEU A 444 -24.27 34.33 2.35
CA LEU A 444 -23.15 34.57 3.27
C LEU A 444 -21.93 35.18 2.54
N THR A 445 -21.69 34.81 1.29
CA THR A 445 -20.62 35.43 0.47
C THR A 445 -20.94 36.89 0.12
N GLN A 446 -22.19 37.16 -0.27
CA GLN A 446 -22.66 38.51 -0.61
C GLN A 446 -22.49 39.45 0.59
N ASP A 447 -22.88 39.01 1.79
CA ASP A 447 -22.74 39.81 3.00
C ASP A 447 -21.26 40.08 3.38
N ILE A 448 -20.32 39.20 3.00
CA ILE A 448 -18.87 39.42 3.21
C ILE A 448 -18.26 40.41 2.19
N THR A 449 -18.89 40.56 1.02
CA THR A 449 -18.30 41.28 -0.13
C THR A 449 -18.95 42.63 -0.45
N GLU A 450 -20.19 42.88 -0.01
CA GLU A 450 -20.94 44.12 -0.28
C GLU A 450 -20.49 45.31 0.62
N PRO A 451 -20.04 46.45 0.05
CA PRO A 451 -19.52 47.59 0.81
C PRO A 451 -20.56 48.28 1.71
N GLU A 452 -21.80 48.42 1.24
CA GLU A 452 -22.87 49.19 1.91
C GLU A 452 -23.41 48.51 3.18
N LYS A 453 -23.19 47.19 3.34
CA LYS A 453 -23.61 46.40 4.52
C LYS A 453 -22.56 46.40 5.64
N LEU A 454 -21.33 46.83 5.38
CA LEU A 454 -20.24 46.89 6.37
C LEU A 454 -20.45 47.98 7.42
N GLU A 455 -21.05 49.12 7.04
CA GLU A 455 -21.18 50.28 7.92
C GLU A 455 -22.33 50.17 8.93
N ASN A 456 -23.37 49.37 8.66
CA ASN A 456 -24.64 49.52 9.37
C ASN A 456 -25.03 48.46 10.42
N HIS A 457 -24.61 47.16 10.39
CA HIS A 457 -25.27 46.18 11.30
C HIS A 457 -24.45 45.03 11.95
N ASP A 458 -23.22 44.66 11.54
CA ASP A 458 -22.63 43.39 12.02
C ASP A 458 -21.18 43.45 12.56
N ILE A 459 -21.03 43.30 13.88
CA ILE A 459 -19.76 43.27 14.65
C ILE A 459 -18.77 42.22 14.09
N ILE A 460 -19.27 41.10 13.57
CA ILE A 460 -18.42 40.01 13.05
C ILE A 460 -17.70 40.41 11.75
N LEU A 461 -18.35 41.21 10.90
CA LEU A 461 -17.80 41.67 9.62
C LEU A 461 -16.96 42.94 9.77
N GLN A 462 -17.18 43.71 10.84
CA GLN A 462 -16.39 44.89 11.18
C GLN A 462 -14.98 44.55 11.66
N ASP A 463 -14.82 43.49 12.47
CA ASP A 463 -13.50 43.01 12.88
C ASP A 463 -13.42 41.46 12.92
N PRO A 464 -13.26 40.81 11.75
CA PRO A 464 -13.05 39.37 11.67
C PRO A 464 -11.84 38.89 12.50
N SER A 465 -10.83 39.74 12.69
CA SER A 465 -9.61 39.38 13.41
C SER A 465 -9.88 39.04 14.87
N GLN A 466 -10.84 39.71 15.50
CA GLN A 466 -11.28 39.45 16.88
C GLN A 466 -12.26 38.28 17.01
N GLN A 467 -12.75 37.70 15.91
CA GLN A 467 -13.78 36.67 15.97
C GLN A 467 -13.24 35.27 15.68
N ILE A 468 -12.30 35.16 14.75
CA ILE A 468 -11.82 33.86 14.24
C ILE A 468 -10.35 33.57 14.54
N SER A 469 -9.63 34.47 15.22
CA SER A 469 -8.20 34.30 15.55
C SER A 469 -7.95 33.01 16.34
N ASN A 470 -8.67 32.82 17.45
CA ASN A 470 -8.36 31.78 18.43
C ASN A 470 -9.32 30.56 18.36
N ILE A 471 -10.09 30.44 17.27
CA ILE A 471 -10.99 29.30 17.04
C ILE A 471 -10.67 28.50 15.77
N ASP A 472 -9.85 29.02 14.87
CA ASP A 472 -9.54 28.33 13.62
C ASP A 472 -8.43 27.27 13.81
N ILE A 473 -8.87 26.03 14.01
CA ILE A 473 -7.98 24.88 14.19
C ILE A 473 -7.03 24.69 13.00
N GLU A 474 -7.44 25.00 11.77
CA GLU A 474 -6.54 24.85 10.60
C GLU A 474 -5.42 25.87 10.62
N TYR A 475 -5.65 27.07 11.14
CA TYR A 475 -4.58 28.05 11.33
C TYR A 475 -3.57 27.57 12.36
N ALA A 476 -4.04 27.05 13.50
CA ALA A 476 -3.18 26.44 14.49
C ALA A 476 -2.37 25.28 13.87
N LEU A 477 -3.00 24.40 13.09
CA LEU A 477 -2.30 23.33 12.37
C LEU A 477 -1.24 23.88 11.41
N ARG A 478 -1.57 24.85 10.54
CA ARG A 478 -0.60 25.46 9.61
C ARG A 478 0.59 26.09 10.33
N LYS A 479 0.33 26.81 11.44
CA LYS A 479 1.35 27.42 12.31
C LYS A 479 2.30 26.37 12.89
N HIS A 480 1.76 25.26 13.40
CA HIS A 480 2.56 24.18 14.00
C HIS A 480 3.32 23.38 12.94
N PHE A 481 2.71 23.05 11.79
CA PHE A 481 3.41 22.41 10.67
C PHE A 481 4.56 23.28 10.15
N TYR A 482 4.35 24.59 10.05
CA TYR A 482 5.39 25.53 9.63
C TYR A 482 6.60 25.51 10.55
N ILE A 483 6.40 25.62 11.87
CA ILE A 483 7.53 25.66 12.81
C ILE A 483 8.25 24.32 12.89
N VAL A 484 7.52 23.19 12.86
CA VAL A 484 8.13 21.85 12.82
C VAL A 484 8.98 21.70 11.55
N LYS A 485 8.48 22.15 10.39
CA LYS A 485 9.26 22.16 9.14
C LYS A 485 10.56 22.98 9.29
N LYS A 486 10.52 24.13 9.96
CA LYS A 486 11.73 24.95 10.22
C LYS A 486 12.71 24.25 11.17
N VAL A 487 12.22 23.61 12.22
CA VAL A 487 13.06 22.80 13.11
C VAL A 487 13.73 21.66 12.32
N CYS A 488 13.00 20.93 11.48
CA CYS A 488 13.57 19.88 10.65
C CYS A 488 14.58 20.42 9.60
N GLN A 489 14.39 21.62 9.09
CA GLN A 489 15.36 22.27 8.21
C GLN A 489 16.68 22.57 8.96
N LEU A 490 16.61 23.07 10.19
CA LEU A 490 17.78 23.26 11.05
C LEU A 490 18.45 21.92 11.36
N MET A 491 17.68 20.87 11.68
CA MET A 491 18.22 19.53 11.93
C MET A 491 19.03 18.98 10.76
N ASN A 492 18.60 19.21 9.51
CA ASN A 492 19.32 18.74 8.33
C ASN A 492 20.62 19.51 8.06
N GLN A 493 20.79 20.70 8.66
CA GLN A 493 21.99 21.54 8.56
C GLN A 493 22.93 21.36 9.77
N GLU A 494 22.40 20.92 10.90
CA GLU A 494 23.11 20.83 12.18
C GLU A 494 24.23 19.78 12.17
N GLN A 495 25.35 20.11 12.80
CA GLN A 495 26.54 19.26 12.85
C GLN A 495 26.79 18.66 14.24
N SER A 496 26.37 19.35 15.30
CA SER A 496 26.50 18.88 16.67
C SER A 496 25.43 17.82 16.98
N LEU A 497 25.85 16.62 17.41
CA LEU A 497 24.91 15.57 17.85
C LEU A 497 24.04 16.04 19.03
N SER A 498 24.60 16.84 19.94
CA SER A 498 23.86 17.38 21.08
C SER A 498 22.76 18.33 20.63
N GLU A 499 23.08 19.26 19.72
CA GLU A 499 22.11 20.23 19.19
C GLU A 499 21.04 19.53 18.33
N TYR A 500 21.45 18.58 17.50
CA TYR A 500 20.54 17.74 16.72
C TYR A 500 19.52 17.02 17.60
N LYS A 501 19.95 16.43 18.73
CA LYS A 501 19.05 15.78 19.69
C LYS A 501 18.08 16.76 20.33
N THR A 502 18.56 17.93 20.72
CA THR A 502 17.69 18.99 21.27
C THR A 502 16.63 19.42 20.26
N LEU A 503 17.02 19.65 19.00
CA LEU A 503 16.10 19.97 17.90
C LEU A 503 15.11 18.82 17.63
N GLN A 504 15.57 17.57 17.63
CA GLN A 504 14.74 16.38 17.47
C GLN A 504 13.68 16.29 18.57
N TYR A 505 14.06 16.49 19.83
CA TYR A 505 13.11 16.50 20.95
C TYR A 505 12.10 17.64 20.84
N LEU A 506 12.53 18.82 20.39
CA LEU A 506 11.62 19.94 20.12
C LEU A 506 10.63 19.59 19.01
N ALA A 507 11.09 19.04 17.89
CA ALA A 507 10.24 18.62 16.77
C ALA A 507 9.21 17.55 17.20
N LEU A 508 9.63 16.55 17.98
CA LEU A 508 8.75 15.51 18.51
C LEU A 508 7.66 16.07 19.44
N ARG A 509 8.02 16.99 20.36
CA ARG A 509 7.07 17.62 21.28
C ARG A 509 6.05 18.50 20.55
N LEU A 510 6.51 19.34 19.62
CA LEU A 510 5.63 20.14 18.75
C LEU A 510 4.76 19.23 17.86
N GLY A 511 5.30 18.11 17.40
CA GLY A 511 4.55 17.09 16.67
C GLY A 511 3.40 16.49 17.47
N ARG A 512 3.56 16.33 18.79
CA ARG A 512 2.46 15.90 19.67
C ARG A 512 1.35 16.95 19.78
N HIS A 513 1.68 18.23 19.72
CA HIS A 513 0.67 19.30 19.63
C HIS A 513 -0.11 19.21 18.32
N ILE A 514 0.54 18.91 17.19
CA ILE A 514 -0.15 18.65 15.91
C ILE A 514 -1.15 17.50 16.05
N LYS A 515 -0.74 16.36 16.65
CA LYS A 515 -1.66 15.23 16.91
C LYS A 515 -2.84 15.60 17.81
N LEU A 516 -2.61 16.43 18.82
CA LEU A 516 -3.67 16.94 19.68
C LEU A 516 -4.66 17.83 18.89
N LEU A 517 -4.16 18.72 18.04
CA LEU A 517 -4.99 19.57 17.16
C LEU A 517 -5.81 18.75 16.16
N GLU A 518 -5.25 17.69 15.56
CA GLU A 518 -5.99 16.75 14.70
C GLU A 518 -7.15 16.09 15.45
N VAL A 519 -6.93 15.67 16.69
CA VAL A 519 -7.96 15.08 17.54
C VAL A 519 -9.08 16.08 17.85
N ILE A 520 -8.73 17.34 18.13
CA ILE A 520 -9.70 18.42 18.36
C ILE A 520 -10.51 18.69 17.09
N LYS A 521 -9.88 18.70 15.91
CA LYS A 521 -10.56 18.82 14.61
C LYS A 521 -11.59 17.70 14.39
N ILE A 522 -11.25 16.46 14.75
CA ILE A 522 -12.17 15.32 14.67
C ILE A 522 -13.34 15.50 15.66
N ALA A 523 -13.07 15.94 16.89
CA ALA A 523 -14.12 16.21 17.87
C ALA A 523 -15.08 17.32 17.41
N LEU A 524 -14.55 18.38 16.80
CA LEU A 524 -15.34 19.45 16.20
C LEU A 524 -16.21 18.93 15.06
N THR A 525 -15.65 18.10 14.19
CA THR A 525 -16.41 17.47 13.10
C THR A 525 -17.61 16.71 13.67
N LYS A 526 -17.40 15.92 14.73
CA LYS A 526 -18.48 15.20 15.41
C LYS A 526 -19.55 16.12 15.99
N LEU A 527 -19.15 17.22 16.63
CA LEU A 527 -20.08 18.23 17.15
C LEU A 527 -20.92 18.85 16.03
N LEU A 528 -20.28 19.28 14.94
CA LEU A 528 -20.97 19.92 13.83
C LEU A 528 -21.92 18.97 13.10
N THR A 529 -21.57 17.68 12.99
CA THR A 529 -22.45 16.66 12.39
C THR A 529 -23.51 16.10 13.35
N HIS A 530 -23.61 16.63 14.57
CA HIS A 530 -24.54 16.11 15.57
C HIS A 530 -26.01 16.33 15.15
N PRO A 531 -26.92 15.33 15.27
CA PRO A 531 -28.29 15.44 14.76
C PRO A 531 -29.07 16.66 15.26
N HIS A 532 -29.02 16.97 16.56
CA HIS A 532 -29.70 18.15 17.12
C HIS A 532 -29.15 19.48 16.61
N ILE A 533 -27.82 19.57 16.42
CA ILE A 533 -27.19 20.78 15.85
C ILE A 533 -27.60 20.93 14.39
N SER A 534 -27.51 19.84 13.63
CA SER A 534 -27.87 19.82 12.22
C SER A 534 -29.34 20.20 12.00
N GLN A 535 -30.26 19.65 12.80
CA GLN A 535 -31.68 20.01 12.77
C GLN A 535 -31.90 21.49 13.11
N TYR A 536 -31.26 21.99 14.19
CA TYR A 536 -31.37 23.41 14.57
C TYR A 536 -30.95 24.35 13.45
N PHE A 537 -29.80 24.08 12.81
CA PHE A 537 -29.35 24.91 11.69
C PHE A 537 -30.27 24.76 10.49
N TYR A 538 -30.81 23.58 10.21
CA TYR A 538 -31.81 23.40 9.15
C TYR A 538 -33.09 24.21 9.40
N ASP A 539 -33.60 24.22 10.63
CA ASP A 539 -34.77 24.99 11.03
C ASP A 539 -34.51 26.49 10.98
N LEU A 540 -33.35 26.91 11.52
CA LEU A 540 -32.87 28.29 11.46
C LEU A 540 -32.84 28.76 10.01
N ILE A 541 -32.23 27.97 9.14
CA ILE A 541 -32.05 28.26 7.72
C ILE A 541 -33.37 28.26 6.94
N SER A 542 -34.25 27.29 7.17
CA SER A 542 -35.55 27.21 6.48
C SER A 542 -36.48 28.35 6.90
N SER A 543 -36.37 28.86 8.12
CA SER A 543 -37.09 30.06 8.57
C SER A 543 -36.70 31.34 7.79
N PHE A 544 -35.47 31.43 7.28
CA PHE A 544 -35.09 32.55 6.39
C PHE A 544 -35.83 32.52 5.06
N GLN A 545 -36.13 31.33 4.52
CA GLN A 545 -36.79 31.20 3.22
C GLN A 545 -38.26 31.62 3.24
N THR A 546 -38.95 31.36 4.34
CA THR A 546 -40.37 31.70 4.50
C THR A 546 -40.56 33.21 4.72
N ASN A 547 -39.64 33.87 5.44
CA ASN A 547 -39.70 35.30 5.73
C ASN A 547 -39.22 36.24 4.60
N GLN A 548 -38.65 35.73 3.50
CA GLN A 548 -38.39 36.56 2.30
C GLN A 548 -39.68 36.94 1.55
N SER A 549 -40.83 36.34 1.90
CA SER A 549 -42.14 36.61 1.28
C SER A 549 -43.02 37.60 2.06
N SER A 550 -42.57 38.10 3.21
CA SER A 550 -43.29 39.08 4.05
C SER A 550 -42.58 40.44 4.10
N GLU A 551 -43.26 41.49 3.65
CA GLU A 551 -42.79 42.89 3.56
C GLU A 551 -42.56 43.62 4.92
N SER A 552 -42.31 42.91 6.03
CA SER A 552 -42.00 43.56 7.31
C SER A 552 -40.49 43.71 7.51
N LYS A 553 -39.99 44.95 7.41
CA LYS A 553 -38.55 45.29 7.51
C LYS A 553 -37.91 45.10 8.90
N ASP A 554 -38.69 44.91 9.97
CA ASP A 554 -38.17 44.94 11.35
C ASP A 554 -37.93 43.57 12.02
N ASN A 555 -38.17 42.44 11.33
CA ASN A 555 -38.00 41.09 11.90
C ASN A 555 -37.25 40.12 10.96
N GLN A 556 -36.35 40.63 10.12
CA GLN A 556 -35.49 39.76 9.32
C GLN A 556 -34.37 39.22 10.22
N LEU A 557 -34.42 37.92 10.57
CA LEU A 557 -33.21 37.25 11.03
C LEU A 557 -32.15 37.44 9.92
N HIS A 558 -30.91 37.77 10.29
CA HIS A 558 -29.81 38.08 9.36
C HIS A 558 -28.90 36.85 9.14
N PRO A 559 -28.32 36.63 7.94
CA PRO A 559 -27.37 35.55 7.68
C PRO A 559 -26.19 35.52 8.67
N THR A 560 -25.88 36.65 9.30
CA THR A 560 -24.87 36.80 10.36
C THR A 560 -25.18 36.00 11.63
N GLN A 561 -26.44 35.63 11.86
CA GLN A 561 -26.80 34.70 12.94
C GLN A 561 -26.21 33.31 12.72
N ILE A 562 -26.07 32.85 11.47
CA ILE A 562 -25.46 31.55 11.17
C ILE A 562 -23.99 31.57 11.63
N TYR A 563 -23.24 32.61 11.26
CA TYR A 563 -21.87 32.79 11.73
C TYR A 563 -21.79 32.90 13.26
N ASN A 564 -22.67 33.67 13.89
CA ASN A 564 -22.69 33.81 15.34
C ASN A 564 -22.90 32.45 16.05
N ARG A 565 -23.84 31.64 15.57
CA ARG A 565 -24.10 30.30 16.15
C ARG A 565 -22.95 29.33 15.90
N LEU A 566 -22.33 29.35 14.71
CA LEU A 566 -21.15 28.54 14.41
C LEU A 566 -19.97 28.91 15.31
N ILE A 567 -19.66 30.20 15.46
CA ILE A 567 -18.58 30.68 16.33
C ILE A 567 -18.81 30.24 17.78
N ARG A 568 -20.05 30.32 18.29
CA ARG A 568 -20.39 29.82 19.63
C ARG A 568 -20.17 28.33 19.80
N LEU A 569 -20.46 27.50 18.79
CA LEU A 569 -20.18 26.07 18.82
C LEU A 569 -18.68 25.77 18.89
N TYR A 570 -17.89 26.48 18.09
CA TYR A 570 -16.43 26.42 18.17
C TYR A 570 -15.94 26.79 19.56
N ARG A 571 -16.42 27.92 20.10
CA ARG A 571 -16.03 28.38 21.43
C ARG A 571 -16.46 27.42 22.54
N PHE A 572 -17.66 26.83 22.43
CA PHE A 572 -18.13 25.81 23.36
C PHE A 572 -17.19 24.62 23.40
N LEU A 573 -16.79 24.08 22.25
CA LEU A 573 -15.87 22.95 22.20
C LEU A 573 -14.50 23.32 22.76
N LEU A 574 -13.94 24.44 22.30
CA LEU A 574 -12.60 24.93 22.60
C LEU A 574 -12.47 25.63 23.97
N ASP A 575 -13.56 25.72 24.74
CA ASP A 575 -13.54 26.23 26.11
C ASP A 575 -12.75 25.27 27.03
N ALA A 576 -11.57 25.71 27.47
CA ALA A 576 -10.67 24.96 28.33
C ALA A 576 -11.21 24.80 29.77
N GLU A 577 -12.07 25.72 30.25
CA GLU A 577 -12.73 25.61 31.55
C GLU A 577 -13.79 24.53 31.55
N GLY A 578 -14.64 24.53 30.53
CA GLY A 578 -15.72 23.55 30.39
C GLY A 578 -15.26 22.11 30.16
N LEU A 579 -13.97 21.84 29.89
CA LEU A 579 -13.45 20.47 29.73
C LEU A 579 -13.13 19.79 31.08
N ALA A 580 -12.96 20.56 32.15
CA ALA A 580 -12.59 20.06 33.47
C ALA A 580 -13.62 19.11 34.10
N GLU A 581 -14.86 19.16 33.65
CA GLU A 581 -15.95 18.35 34.19
C GLU A 581 -15.95 16.90 33.67
N PHE A 582 -15.15 16.59 32.65
CA PHE A 582 -15.16 15.28 31.99
C PHE A 582 -13.98 14.41 32.39
N VAL A 583 -14.28 13.20 32.86
CA VAL A 583 -13.28 12.16 33.12
C VAL A 583 -13.64 10.95 32.24
N PRO A 584 -12.67 10.32 31.54
CA PRO A 584 -12.92 9.11 30.76
C PRO A 584 -13.58 8.03 31.64
N GLN A 585 -14.85 7.69 31.38
CA GLN A 585 -15.64 6.81 32.26
C GLN A 585 -15.33 5.31 32.04
N ASN A 586 -14.71 4.93 30.93
CA ASN A 586 -14.41 3.54 30.59
C ASN A 586 -13.05 3.07 31.13
N HIS A 587 -12.99 2.81 32.44
CA HIS A 587 -11.82 2.19 33.10
C HIS A 587 -11.63 0.69 32.76
N GLN A 588 -12.54 0.07 31.99
CA GLN A 588 -12.45 -1.35 31.60
C GLN A 588 -11.65 -1.62 30.32
N GLN A 589 -11.18 -0.58 29.64
CA GLN A 589 -10.27 -0.69 28.50
C GLN A 589 -8.84 -0.46 28.98
N SER A 590 -8.00 -1.50 28.96
CA SER A 590 -6.63 -1.56 29.50
C SER A 590 -5.60 -0.58 28.88
N TYR A 591 -6.05 0.40 28.08
CA TYR A 591 -5.21 1.23 27.23
C TYR A 591 -5.38 2.75 27.41
N LEU A 592 -6.33 3.23 28.21
CA LEU A 592 -6.53 4.68 28.46
C LEU A 592 -5.81 5.13 29.74
N GLU A 593 -5.20 6.32 29.70
CA GLU A 593 -4.55 6.96 30.84
C GLU A 593 -5.53 7.91 31.57
N LYS A 594 -5.43 8.03 32.90
CA LYS A 594 -6.21 8.99 33.68
C LYS A 594 -5.62 10.40 33.49
N VAL A 595 -6.40 11.30 32.87
CA VAL A 595 -6.00 12.70 32.63
C VAL A 595 -6.71 13.61 33.64
N PRO A 596 -5.98 14.51 34.35
CA PRO A 596 -6.60 15.49 35.23
C PRO A 596 -7.57 16.41 34.50
N ALA A 597 -8.65 16.81 35.19
CA ALA A 597 -9.64 17.77 34.71
C ALA A 597 -9.03 19.05 34.10
N TYR A 598 -8.09 19.65 34.82
CA TYR A 598 -7.47 20.93 34.47
C TYR A 598 -6.22 20.79 33.59
N PHE A 599 -5.96 19.61 33.03
CA PHE A 599 -4.73 19.32 32.30
C PHE A 599 -4.50 20.27 31.11
N LEU A 600 -5.52 20.54 30.30
CA LEU A 600 -5.40 21.44 29.14
C LEU A 600 -5.22 22.91 29.52
N GLN A 601 -5.71 23.32 30.69
CA GLN A 601 -5.49 24.69 31.19
C GLN A 601 -4.05 24.87 31.64
N LYS A 602 -3.51 23.85 32.32
CA LYS A 602 -2.14 23.82 32.83
C LYS A 602 -1.10 23.35 31.81
N LEU A 603 -1.48 23.23 30.54
CA LEU A 603 -0.60 22.71 29.50
C LEU A 603 0.72 23.50 29.38
N PRO A 604 0.73 24.86 29.47
CA PRO A 604 1.97 25.63 29.44
C PRO A 604 2.85 25.40 30.67
N GLU A 605 2.27 25.31 31.87
CA GLU A 605 3.00 25.02 33.11
C GLU A 605 3.59 23.61 33.07
N GLU A 606 2.81 22.61 32.66
CA GLU A 606 3.26 21.21 32.50
C GLU A 606 4.40 21.10 31.47
N ALA A 607 4.33 21.87 30.37
CA ALA A 607 5.41 21.93 29.38
C ALA A 607 6.71 22.50 29.98
N ALA A 608 6.60 23.57 30.78
CA ALA A 608 7.73 24.17 31.47
C ALA A 608 8.31 23.25 32.57
N GLU A 609 7.46 22.62 33.37
CA GLU A 609 7.86 21.66 34.42
C GLU A 609 8.56 20.43 33.84
N GLN A 610 8.06 19.89 32.72
CA GLN A 610 8.69 18.76 32.05
C GLN A 610 10.12 19.08 31.60
N LEU A 611 10.37 20.30 31.13
CA LEU A 611 11.71 20.74 30.77
C LEU A 611 12.60 20.98 31.99
N ALA A 612 12.04 21.54 33.07
CA ALA A 612 12.77 21.76 34.33
C ALA A 612 13.20 20.46 35.02
N ALA A 613 12.32 19.44 35.08
CA ALA A 613 12.61 18.15 35.71
C ALA A 613 13.75 17.36 35.03
N ASN A 614 13.96 17.58 33.72
CA ASN A 614 15.02 16.93 32.95
C ASN A 614 16.42 17.53 33.20
N SER A 615 16.54 18.63 33.96
CA SER A 615 17.83 19.24 34.31
C SER A 615 18.53 18.61 35.52
N GLU A 616 17.80 17.86 36.37
CA GLU A 616 18.34 17.33 37.65
C GLU A 616 18.63 15.82 37.66
N THR A 617 18.23 15.04 36.65
CA THR A 617 18.46 13.58 36.60
C THR A 617 19.04 13.10 35.28
N GLN A 618 20.38 13.17 35.15
CA GLN A 618 21.11 12.48 34.08
C GLN A 618 21.20 10.98 34.38
N THR A 619 20.30 10.19 33.79
CA THR A 619 20.61 8.80 33.44
C THR A 619 20.40 8.61 31.94
N VAL A 620 21.52 8.48 31.24
CA VAL A 620 21.60 8.12 29.82
C VAL A 620 20.99 6.72 29.65
N GLY A 621 19.76 6.67 29.15
CA GLY A 621 19.11 5.43 28.75
C GLY A 621 17.63 5.35 29.08
N LYS A 622 16.79 5.53 28.05
CA LYS A 622 15.45 4.91 27.86
C LYS A 622 14.14 5.55 28.34
N THR A 623 14.03 6.74 28.95
CA THR A 623 12.69 7.22 29.41
C THR A 623 12.39 8.73 29.29
N THR A 624 12.60 9.37 28.13
CA THR A 624 12.44 10.85 27.99
C THR A 624 11.65 11.36 26.77
N ILE A 625 10.80 10.52 26.15
CA ILE A 625 9.94 10.89 24.99
C ILE A 625 8.46 11.15 25.40
N ASP A 626 8.14 11.18 26.70
CA ASP A 626 6.76 11.00 27.18
C ASP A 626 5.91 12.29 27.26
N TRP A 627 6.13 13.27 26.37
CA TRP A 627 5.19 14.39 26.22
C TRP A 627 3.95 13.92 25.46
N LEU A 628 2.78 14.06 26.09
CA LEU A 628 1.47 13.68 25.54
C LEU A 628 1.49 12.29 24.85
N PRO A 629 1.72 11.18 25.57
CA PRO A 629 1.70 9.85 24.98
C PRO A 629 0.40 9.58 24.23
N GLN A 630 0.44 8.68 23.23
CA GLN A 630 -0.74 8.38 22.39
C GLN A 630 -1.97 7.96 23.22
N ARG A 631 -1.74 7.28 24.34
CA ARG A 631 -2.78 6.91 25.31
C ARG A 631 -3.44 8.15 25.93
N ARG A 632 -2.65 9.13 26.37
CA ARG A 632 -3.13 10.42 26.89
C ARG A 632 -3.94 11.20 25.85
N ILE A 633 -3.43 11.31 24.62
CA ILE A 633 -4.16 11.97 23.51
C ILE A 633 -5.50 11.27 23.26
N SER A 634 -5.54 9.94 23.35
CA SER A 634 -6.77 9.17 23.19
C SER A 634 -7.75 9.41 24.35
N SER A 635 -7.27 9.53 25.58
CA SER A 635 -8.09 9.92 26.73
C SER A 635 -8.68 11.33 26.59
N ILE A 636 -7.88 12.29 26.11
CA ILE A 636 -8.34 13.66 25.82
C ILE A 636 -9.44 13.62 24.74
N PHE A 637 -9.28 12.81 23.70
CA PHE A 637 -10.33 12.63 22.69
C PHE A 637 -11.64 12.11 23.28
N GLU A 638 -11.58 11.16 24.22
CA GLU A 638 -12.78 10.68 24.91
C GLU A 638 -13.46 11.77 25.75
N GLN A 639 -12.70 12.66 26.42
CA GLN A 639 -13.27 13.81 27.12
C GLN A 639 -14.00 14.74 26.16
N PHE A 640 -13.41 15.05 25.00
CA PHE A 640 -14.08 15.83 23.96
C PHE A 640 -15.35 15.14 23.44
N LYS A 641 -15.33 13.80 23.26
CA LYS A 641 -16.55 13.07 22.86
C LYS A 641 -17.65 13.17 23.93
N GLN A 642 -17.30 13.04 25.20
CA GLN A 642 -18.27 13.21 26.30
C GLN A 642 -18.86 14.62 26.30
N LYS A 643 -18.04 15.65 26.08
CA LYS A 643 -18.49 17.04 25.93
C LYS A 643 -19.44 17.23 24.74
N VAL A 644 -19.17 16.57 23.62
CA VAL A 644 -20.10 16.56 22.47
C VAL A 644 -21.41 15.85 22.83
N ASN A 645 -21.35 14.71 23.52
CA ASN A 645 -22.54 13.93 23.90
C ASN A 645 -23.45 14.65 24.92
N GLN A 646 -22.96 15.63 25.68
CA GLN A 646 -23.82 16.47 26.52
C GLN A 646 -24.92 17.18 25.72
N VAL A 647 -24.68 17.47 24.44
CA VAL A 647 -25.69 18.07 23.55
C VAL A 647 -26.90 17.15 23.35
N GLU A 648 -26.72 15.84 23.48
CA GLU A 648 -27.80 14.84 23.42
C GLU A 648 -28.48 14.62 24.78
N GLN A 649 -27.69 14.56 25.85
CA GLN A 649 -28.17 14.16 27.18
C GLN A 649 -28.93 15.27 27.91
N GLU A 650 -28.62 16.54 27.62
CA GLU A 650 -29.25 17.70 28.25
C GLU A 650 -30.19 18.45 27.26
N PRO A 651 -31.52 18.34 27.42
CA PRO A 651 -32.50 18.89 26.46
C PRO A 651 -32.36 20.40 26.17
N ASN A 652 -31.83 21.18 27.12
CA ASN A 652 -31.68 22.63 27.02
C ASN A 652 -30.24 23.08 26.74
N GLN A 653 -29.30 22.16 26.47
CA GLN A 653 -27.89 22.51 26.35
C GLN A 653 -27.61 23.48 25.20
N LEU A 654 -28.24 23.29 24.04
CA LEU A 654 -28.11 24.23 22.92
C LEU A 654 -28.55 25.64 23.29
N GLN A 655 -29.66 25.78 24.03
CA GLN A 655 -30.10 27.10 24.52
C GLN A 655 -29.10 27.71 25.49
N LYS A 656 -28.52 26.92 26.40
CA LYS A 656 -27.44 27.39 27.29
C LYS A 656 -26.24 27.91 26.48
N ILE A 657 -25.82 27.20 25.43
CA ILE A 657 -24.71 27.63 24.56
C ILE A 657 -25.08 28.94 23.82
N TRP A 658 -26.32 29.10 23.37
CA TRP A 658 -26.79 30.27 22.63
C TRP A 658 -26.94 31.54 23.47
N HIS A 659 -27.13 31.39 24.78
CA HIS A 659 -27.29 32.49 25.73
C HIS A 659 -26.08 32.71 26.64
N ALA A 660 -25.09 31.82 26.64
CA ALA A 660 -23.86 31.98 27.41
C ALA A 660 -23.11 33.26 27.00
N GLU A 661 -22.97 34.21 27.94
CA GLU A 661 -22.22 35.45 27.73
C GLU A 661 -20.74 35.17 27.44
N LYS A 662 -20.13 34.17 28.09
CA LYS A 662 -18.74 33.74 27.83
C LYS A 662 -18.47 33.28 26.39
N LEU A 663 -19.51 32.93 25.63
CA LEU A 663 -19.40 32.51 24.23
C LEU A 663 -19.76 33.62 23.24
N LYS A 664 -20.30 34.75 23.72
CA LYS A 664 -20.94 35.82 22.91
C LYS A 664 -19.98 36.92 22.47
N ASN A 665 -18.95 37.26 23.27
CA ASN A 665 -18.13 38.45 23.09
C ASN A 665 -16.69 38.17 22.58
N ASN A 666 -16.10 39.19 21.97
CA ASN A 666 -14.87 39.23 21.16
C ASN A 666 -13.64 38.55 21.79
N ASP A 667 -12.70 38.02 20.99
CA ASP A 667 -11.35 37.66 21.47
C ASP A 667 -10.69 38.94 22.01
N THR A 668 -10.81 39.22 23.30
CA THR A 668 -10.05 40.27 24.00
C THR A 668 -8.73 39.74 24.55
N GLU A 669 -8.30 38.52 24.19
CA GLU A 669 -7.08 37.88 24.70
C GLU A 669 -5.77 38.64 24.41
N ASN A 670 -5.80 39.74 23.65
CA ASN A 670 -4.67 40.67 23.55
C ASN A 670 -4.78 41.97 24.37
N ASN A 671 -5.92 42.23 25.05
CA ASN A 671 -6.22 43.50 25.74
C ASN A 671 -7.02 43.36 27.07
N GLY A 672 -6.93 42.23 27.77
CA GLY A 672 -7.52 42.03 29.10
C GLY A 672 -8.66 41.00 29.11
N GLU A 673 -8.48 39.97 29.94
CA GLU A 673 -9.05 38.63 29.89
C GLU A 673 -10.59 38.50 29.84
N GLN A 674 -11.08 37.47 29.11
CA GLN A 674 -12.37 36.81 29.40
C GLN A 674 -12.58 35.40 28.80
N TYR A 675 -11.83 34.95 27.77
CA TYR A 675 -12.00 33.63 27.15
C TYR A 675 -10.65 33.00 26.79
N SER A 676 -10.24 31.90 27.46
CA SER A 676 -9.01 31.18 27.10
C SER A 676 -9.29 29.88 26.36
N SER A 677 -8.99 29.89 25.05
CA SER A 677 -9.21 28.72 24.19
C SER A 677 -8.16 27.64 24.43
N VAL A 678 -8.54 26.37 24.23
CA VAL A 678 -7.59 25.25 24.19
C VAL A 678 -6.50 25.48 23.13
N LEU A 679 -6.82 26.16 22.02
CA LEU A 679 -5.83 26.49 20.99
C LEU A 679 -4.77 27.47 21.51
N CYS A 680 -5.17 28.49 22.27
CA CYS A 680 -4.23 29.42 22.93
C CYS A 680 -3.31 28.68 23.90
N LYS A 681 -3.85 27.78 24.73
CA LYS A 681 -3.03 26.98 25.66
C LYS A 681 -2.04 26.05 24.97
N ILE A 682 -2.41 25.49 23.81
CA ILE A 682 -1.47 24.72 22.97
C ILE A 682 -0.38 25.64 22.39
N GLU A 683 -0.74 26.84 21.93
CA GLU A 683 0.24 27.81 21.42
C GLU A 683 1.20 28.29 22.51
N GLU A 684 0.70 28.65 23.70
CA GLU A 684 1.50 29.02 24.87
C GLU A 684 2.47 27.89 25.28
N ALA A 685 1.99 26.64 25.29
CA ALA A 685 2.84 25.48 25.57
C ALA A 685 3.91 25.27 24.50
N SER A 686 3.58 25.47 23.21
CA SER A 686 4.55 25.45 22.11
C SER A 686 5.61 26.55 22.26
N GLU A 687 5.21 27.76 22.64
CA GLU A 687 6.15 28.86 22.91
C GLU A 687 7.11 28.50 24.03
N LYS A 688 6.61 27.92 25.14
CA LYS A 688 7.44 27.46 26.25
C LYS A 688 8.43 26.39 25.82
N PHE A 689 8.01 25.43 24.98
CA PHE A 689 8.94 24.44 24.46
C PHE A 689 10.05 25.05 23.62
N ILE A 690 9.74 26.04 22.77
CA ILE A 690 10.75 26.69 21.93
C ILE A 690 11.70 27.54 22.80
N GLU A 691 11.15 28.36 23.69
CA GLU A 691 11.88 29.27 24.59
C GLU A 691 12.83 28.50 25.53
N LEU A 692 12.34 27.42 26.14
CA LEU A 692 13.08 26.65 27.14
C LEU A 692 13.79 25.41 26.53
N SER A 693 13.80 25.26 25.20
CA SER A 693 14.39 24.09 24.53
C SER A 693 15.90 23.97 24.75
N GLY A 694 16.61 25.09 24.94
CA GLY A 694 18.07 25.13 24.92
C GLY A 694 18.69 25.11 23.52
N VAL A 695 17.89 25.25 22.45
CA VAL A 695 18.36 25.35 21.06
C VAL A 695 19.03 26.71 20.82
N ASN A 696 20.15 26.73 20.09
CA ASN A 696 20.92 27.94 19.78
C ASN A 696 20.09 28.99 19.02
N GLN A 697 19.25 28.55 18.09
CA GLN A 697 18.36 29.40 17.29
C GLN A 697 16.94 29.53 17.90
N SER A 698 16.78 29.29 19.21
CA SER A 698 15.48 29.39 19.90
C SER A 698 14.80 30.75 19.70
N GLU A 699 15.54 31.86 19.76
CA GLU A 699 15.00 33.21 19.52
C GLU A 699 14.46 33.39 18.08
N GLU A 700 15.18 32.84 17.10
CA GLU A 700 14.75 32.88 15.69
C GLU A 700 13.48 32.05 15.47
N LEU A 701 13.44 30.84 16.04
CA LEU A 701 12.27 29.95 15.99
C LEU A 701 11.06 30.56 16.70
N LEU A 702 11.26 31.17 17.87
CA LEU A 702 10.21 31.84 18.63
C LEU A 702 9.66 33.04 17.86
N THR A 703 10.54 33.84 17.24
CA THR A 703 10.15 34.97 16.39
C THR A 703 9.31 34.51 15.21
N ARG A 704 9.71 33.43 14.54
CA ARG A 704 8.96 32.79 13.44
C ARG A 704 7.60 32.30 13.89
N PHE A 705 7.54 31.62 15.04
CA PHE A 705 6.30 31.10 15.59
C PHE A 705 5.34 32.26 15.93
N LYS A 706 5.80 33.30 16.63
CA LYS A 706 4.97 34.46 17.01
C LYS A 706 4.50 35.28 15.80
N ARG A 707 5.38 35.48 14.81
CA ARG A 707 5.08 36.27 13.60
C ARG A 707 4.48 35.46 12.45
N PHE A 708 4.17 34.17 12.65
CA PHE A 708 3.58 33.32 11.62
C PHE A 708 2.34 33.94 10.96
N ARG A 709 1.53 34.70 11.70
CA ARG A 709 0.36 35.39 11.16
C ARG A 709 0.70 36.36 10.03
N GLU A 710 1.85 37.03 10.10
CA GLU A 710 2.29 37.96 9.04
C GLU A 710 2.60 37.21 7.74
N LEU A 711 3.13 35.99 7.86
CA LEU A 711 3.37 35.09 6.74
C LEU A 711 2.05 34.51 6.19
N ASP A 712 1.16 34.03 7.07
CA ASP A 712 -0.13 33.45 6.71
C ASP A 712 -1.03 34.48 5.98
N LYS A 713 -0.90 35.79 6.28
CA LYS A 713 -1.59 36.87 5.57
C LYS A 713 -1.30 36.87 4.06
N VAL A 714 -0.08 36.53 3.67
CA VAL A 714 0.33 36.45 2.26
C VAL A 714 -0.06 35.11 1.66
N LEU A 715 0.31 34.02 2.35
CA LEU A 715 0.28 32.68 1.75
C LEU A 715 -1.10 32.05 1.73
N TYR A 716 -1.90 32.26 2.79
CA TYR A 716 -3.16 31.54 2.97
C TYR A 716 -4.18 31.78 1.84
N PRO A 717 -4.39 33.01 1.31
CA PRO A 717 -5.30 33.22 0.19
C PRO A 717 -4.93 32.37 -1.04
N PHE A 718 -3.63 32.24 -1.34
CA PHE A 718 -3.16 31.39 -2.43
C PHE A 718 -3.29 29.90 -2.09
N GLU A 719 -2.92 29.50 -0.88
CA GLU A 719 -3.01 28.11 -0.41
C GLU A 719 -4.45 27.59 -0.48
N TYR A 720 -5.40 28.39 0.01
CA TYR A 720 -6.83 28.07 -0.02
C TYR A 720 -7.38 27.94 -1.45
N LEU A 721 -7.03 28.86 -2.37
CA LEU A 721 -7.52 28.81 -3.75
C LEU A 721 -6.83 27.75 -4.62
N SER A 722 -5.63 27.33 -4.26
CA SER A 722 -4.84 26.35 -5.03
C SER A 722 -5.02 24.90 -4.57
N GLU A 723 -5.71 24.70 -3.43
CA GLU A 723 -5.96 23.41 -2.76
C GLU A 723 -4.66 22.63 -2.48
N ILE A 724 -3.59 23.34 -2.12
CA ILE A 724 -2.29 22.74 -1.78
C ILE A 724 -2.30 22.34 -0.30
N GLU A 725 -2.60 21.07 -0.02
CA GLU A 725 -2.66 20.56 1.36
C GLU A 725 -1.31 20.04 1.90
N GLU A 726 -0.50 19.39 1.06
CA GLU A 726 0.88 18.93 1.40
C GLU A 726 1.92 19.68 0.58
N LYS A 727 3.00 20.06 1.26
CA LYS A 727 4.00 21.03 0.79
C LYS A 727 5.35 20.38 0.45
N ASN A 728 5.36 19.04 0.32
CA ASN A 728 6.51 18.22 -0.05
C ASN A 728 6.34 17.68 -1.46
N LEU A 729 7.45 17.60 -2.20
CA LEU A 729 7.47 16.99 -3.52
C LEU A 729 7.36 15.47 -3.39
N ILE A 730 6.63 14.84 -4.32
CA ILE A 730 6.59 13.38 -4.45
C ILE A 730 7.31 12.99 -5.74
N GLU A 731 8.35 12.18 -5.60
CA GLU A 731 9.03 11.52 -6.71
C GLU A 731 8.41 10.14 -6.96
N THR A 732 8.11 9.82 -8.21
CA THR A 732 7.52 8.53 -8.61
C THR A 732 8.56 7.62 -9.25
N ILE A 733 8.72 6.39 -8.77
CA ILE A 733 9.66 5.40 -9.28
C ILE A 733 8.92 4.14 -9.71
N ARG A 734 9.12 3.71 -10.96
CA ARG A 734 8.61 2.42 -11.46
C ARG A 734 9.59 1.29 -11.14
N ILE A 735 9.04 0.14 -10.75
CA ILE A 735 9.76 -1.13 -10.71
C ILE A 735 9.17 -2.03 -11.79
N SER A 736 9.96 -2.32 -12.81
CA SER A 736 9.64 -3.29 -13.86
C SER A 736 10.90 -4.06 -14.29
N PRO A 737 10.74 -5.26 -14.86
CA PRO A 737 11.85 -6.03 -15.43
C PRO A 737 12.67 -5.28 -16.46
N ASP A 738 12.04 -4.39 -17.24
CA ASP A 738 12.70 -3.60 -18.27
C ASP A 738 13.46 -2.39 -17.71
N ASP A 739 13.04 -1.81 -16.58
CA ASP A 739 13.71 -0.66 -15.96
C ASP A 739 14.96 -1.06 -15.15
N ALA A 740 15.01 -2.30 -14.65
CA ALA A 740 16.11 -2.80 -13.83
C ALA A 740 17.33 -3.18 -14.68
N GLN A 741 18.16 -2.18 -15.01
CA GLN A 741 19.29 -2.30 -15.97
C GLN A 741 20.69 -2.29 -15.34
N LEU A 742 20.80 -2.18 -14.01
CA LEU A 742 22.06 -2.43 -13.26
C LEU A 742 22.29 -3.93 -12.94
N GLY A 743 23.54 -4.29 -12.68
CA GLY A 743 23.97 -5.64 -12.33
C GLY A 743 23.54 -6.69 -13.37
N PHE A 744 23.07 -7.86 -12.90
CA PHE A 744 22.56 -8.94 -13.76
C PHE A 744 21.34 -8.57 -14.63
N GLY A 745 20.65 -7.47 -14.35
CA GLY A 745 19.51 -7.02 -15.16
C GLY A 745 19.91 -6.37 -16.49
N LYS A 746 21.19 -5.99 -16.64
CA LYS A 746 21.71 -5.25 -17.78
C LYS A 746 21.51 -5.99 -19.11
N GLY A 747 20.77 -5.36 -20.02
CA GLY A 747 20.49 -5.91 -21.36
C GLY A 747 19.45 -7.03 -21.38
N GLN A 748 18.92 -7.42 -20.21
CA GLN A 748 17.82 -8.36 -20.09
C GLN A 748 16.47 -7.64 -20.25
N LYS A 749 15.46 -8.38 -20.72
CA LYS A 749 14.09 -7.87 -20.92
C LYS A 749 13.08 -8.77 -20.23
N LEU A 750 11.84 -8.33 -20.15
CA LEU A 750 10.72 -9.08 -19.58
C LEU A 750 10.71 -10.56 -19.98
N ASP A 751 10.76 -10.87 -21.27
CA ASP A 751 10.64 -12.24 -21.80
C ASP A 751 11.85 -13.14 -21.50
N SER A 752 13.01 -12.57 -21.16
CA SER A 752 14.18 -13.34 -20.74
C SER A 752 14.24 -13.56 -19.22
N LYS A 753 13.53 -12.74 -18.45
CA LYS A 753 13.50 -12.80 -16.99
C LYS A 753 12.31 -13.62 -16.46
N LEU A 754 11.09 -13.34 -16.93
CA LEU A 754 9.85 -13.82 -16.30
C LEU A 754 9.16 -14.91 -17.10
N ALA A 755 9.11 -16.13 -16.56
CA ALA A 755 8.31 -17.21 -17.12
C ALA A 755 6.81 -16.93 -16.93
N GLY A 756 6.44 -16.22 -15.86
CA GLY A 756 5.06 -15.86 -15.53
C GLY A 756 4.34 -15.03 -16.59
N ASN A 757 5.08 -14.30 -17.44
CA ASN A 757 4.50 -13.46 -18.49
C ASN A 757 3.81 -14.29 -19.61
N THR A 758 4.14 -15.58 -19.73
CA THR A 758 3.52 -16.46 -20.73
C THR A 758 2.02 -16.69 -20.47
N LEU A 759 1.27 -17.02 -21.52
CA LEU A 759 -0.19 -17.27 -21.47
C LEU A 759 -1.00 -16.11 -20.84
N ASN A 760 -0.76 -14.87 -21.25
CA ASN A 760 -1.41 -13.67 -20.68
C ASN A 760 -1.24 -13.59 -19.15
N ALA A 761 0.01 -13.65 -18.68
CA ALA A 761 0.36 -13.58 -17.25
C ALA A 761 -0.14 -14.75 -16.38
N PHE A 762 -0.47 -15.92 -16.95
CA PHE A 762 -0.84 -17.14 -16.19
C PHE A 762 0.30 -18.17 -16.06
N GLY A 763 1.41 -17.98 -16.78
CA GLY A 763 2.50 -18.95 -16.88
C GLY A 763 3.00 -19.46 -15.53
N GLY A 764 3.15 -18.58 -14.54
CA GLY A 764 3.77 -18.91 -13.26
C GLY A 764 3.06 -20.03 -12.50
N PHE A 765 1.76 -20.23 -12.71
CA PHE A 765 1.03 -21.27 -11.99
C PHE A 765 1.27 -22.71 -12.50
N PHE A 766 1.96 -22.88 -13.64
CA PHE A 766 2.10 -24.19 -14.28
C PHE A 766 3.33 -24.99 -13.87
N LYS A 767 4.42 -24.32 -13.47
CA LYS A 767 5.70 -24.95 -13.10
C LYS A 767 6.24 -24.33 -11.82
N LYS A 768 6.70 -25.15 -10.87
CA LYS A 768 7.21 -24.71 -9.57
C LYS A 768 8.50 -23.89 -9.70
N SER A 769 9.42 -24.34 -10.55
CA SER A 769 10.67 -23.62 -10.81
C SER A 769 10.45 -22.25 -11.44
N TRP A 770 9.41 -22.07 -12.28
CA TRP A 770 9.02 -20.76 -12.81
C TRP A 770 8.62 -19.80 -11.70
N ARG A 771 7.89 -20.27 -10.69
CA ARG A 771 7.50 -19.42 -9.54
C ARG A 771 8.71 -18.98 -8.74
N SER A 772 9.64 -19.90 -8.49
CA SER A 772 10.86 -19.61 -7.77
C SER A 772 11.79 -18.69 -8.57
N ASN A 773 11.86 -18.86 -9.89
CA ASN A 773 12.55 -17.94 -10.81
C ASN A 773 11.96 -16.53 -10.74
N ASP A 774 10.63 -16.41 -10.85
CA ASP A 774 9.96 -15.12 -10.86
C ASP A 774 10.13 -14.39 -9.50
N ILE A 775 10.09 -15.11 -8.37
CA ILE A 775 10.44 -14.55 -7.05
C ILE A 775 11.89 -14.05 -7.04
N MET A 776 12.84 -14.86 -7.52
CA MET A 776 14.26 -14.48 -7.56
C MET A 776 14.47 -13.22 -8.40
N TRP A 777 13.91 -13.15 -9.62
CA TRP A 777 13.98 -11.96 -10.45
C TRP A 777 13.27 -10.75 -9.83
N GLY A 778 12.16 -10.97 -9.13
CA GLY A 778 11.50 -9.93 -8.34
C GLY A 778 12.42 -9.33 -7.29
N ARG A 779 13.23 -10.15 -6.63
CA ARG A 779 14.23 -9.65 -5.68
C ARG A 779 15.39 -8.92 -6.35
N LEU A 780 15.91 -9.47 -7.45
CA LEU A 780 17.01 -8.83 -8.19
C LEU A 780 16.59 -7.44 -8.70
N ASP A 781 15.46 -7.36 -9.40
CA ASP A 781 14.95 -6.09 -9.94
C ASP A 781 14.49 -5.13 -8.84
N GLY A 782 13.91 -5.65 -7.75
CA GLY A 782 13.56 -4.86 -6.56
C GLY A 782 14.78 -4.21 -5.92
N LEU A 783 15.84 -4.99 -5.66
CA LEU A 783 17.10 -4.49 -5.09
C LEU A 783 17.70 -3.42 -5.99
N ASN A 784 17.81 -3.69 -7.29
CA ASN A 784 18.30 -2.75 -8.28
C ASN A 784 17.56 -1.41 -8.21
N ARG A 785 16.22 -1.45 -8.34
CA ARG A 785 15.41 -0.25 -8.43
C ARG A 785 15.35 0.55 -7.13
N ILE A 786 15.35 -0.14 -5.98
CA ILE A 786 15.37 0.50 -4.66
C ILE A 786 16.73 1.17 -4.45
N VAL A 787 17.84 0.47 -4.67
CA VAL A 787 19.19 1.01 -4.46
C VAL A 787 19.43 2.24 -5.35
N GLU A 788 19.11 2.15 -6.64
CA GLU A 788 19.27 3.28 -7.57
C GLU A 788 18.40 4.49 -7.19
N ALA A 789 17.18 4.25 -6.70
CA ALA A 789 16.28 5.32 -6.29
C ALA A 789 16.69 5.98 -4.96
N LEU A 790 17.30 5.24 -4.04
CA LEU A 790 17.67 5.76 -2.71
C LEU A 790 19.07 6.36 -2.66
N LEU A 791 20.02 5.85 -3.44
CA LEU A 791 21.40 6.34 -3.50
C LEU A 791 21.54 7.51 -4.48
N THR A 792 20.90 8.64 -4.16
CA THR A 792 21.02 9.89 -4.92
C THR A 792 22.31 10.65 -4.56
N PRO A 793 22.82 11.55 -5.43
CA PRO A 793 23.98 12.38 -5.11
C PRO A 793 23.81 13.16 -3.80
N GLU A 794 22.61 13.70 -3.56
CA GLU A 794 22.27 14.43 -2.33
C GLU A 794 22.27 13.53 -1.09
N GLY A 795 21.80 12.29 -1.21
CA GLY A 795 21.83 11.29 -0.14
C GLY A 795 23.26 10.90 0.20
N ILE A 796 24.06 10.55 -0.82
CA ILE A 796 25.45 10.10 -0.69
C ILE A 796 26.34 11.19 -0.06
N ALA A 797 26.10 12.46 -0.36
CA ALA A 797 26.84 13.59 0.21
C ALA A 797 26.76 13.67 1.75
N LYS A 798 25.83 12.94 2.39
CA LYS A 798 25.67 12.87 3.84
C LYS A 798 26.58 11.84 4.50
N PHE A 799 27.10 10.86 3.76
CA PHE A 799 27.90 9.77 4.31
C PHE A 799 29.13 10.21 5.11
N PRO A 800 29.93 11.21 4.69
CA PRO A 800 31.06 11.69 5.49
C PRO A 800 30.63 12.23 6.86
N LYS A 801 29.47 12.90 6.92
CA LYS A 801 28.92 13.44 8.17
C LYS A 801 28.40 12.32 9.07
N PHE A 802 27.75 11.31 8.48
CA PHE A 802 27.34 10.11 9.20
C PHE A 802 28.53 9.46 9.91
N LEU A 803 29.65 9.24 9.22
CA LEU A 803 30.85 8.64 9.80
C LEU A 803 31.43 9.45 10.96
N LYS A 804 31.46 10.79 10.86
CA LYS A 804 31.88 11.66 11.97
C LYS A 804 30.99 11.52 13.19
N ARG A 805 29.67 11.48 12.99
CA ARG A 805 28.71 11.30 14.08
C ARG A 805 28.86 9.93 14.74
N GLN A 806 29.11 8.90 13.95
CA GLN A 806 29.40 7.57 14.49
C GLN A 806 30.70 7.57 15.30
N ALA A 807 31.77 8.22 14.86
CA ALA A 807 33.01 8.33 15.64
C ALA A 807 32.77 8.98 17.02
N GLN A 808 31.98 10.07 17.07
CA GLN A 808 31.62 10.74 18.32
C GLN A 808 30.88 9.83 19.30
N GLU A 809 29.97 8.96 18.82
CA GLU A 809 29.24 8.00 19.67
C GLU A 809 30.19 7.01 20.38
N TYR A 810 31.38 6.77 19.81
CA TYR A 810 32.43 5.92 20.38
C TYR A 810 33.52 6.72 21.13
N ASN A 811 33.32 8.02 21.38
CA ASN A 811 34.29 8.95 21.97
C ASN A 811 35.58 9.11 21.16
N ILE A 812 35.50 8.97 19.83
CA ILE A 812 36.62 9.14 18.91
C ILE A 812 36.56 10.55 18.29
N PRO A 813 37.68 11.28 18.18
CA PRO A 813 37.71 12.60 17.55
C PRO A 813 37.19 12.56 16.10
N GLU A 814 36.66 13.69 15.60
CA GLU A 814 36.12 13.79 14.22
C GLU A 814 37.17 13.90 13.11
N ALA A 815 38.44 14.00 13.49
CA ALA A 815 39.58 14.15 12.59
C ALA A 815 40.87 13.67 13.26
N GLY A 816 41.88 13.35 12.45
CA GLY A 816 43.18 12.84 12.90
C GLY A 816 43.31 11.33 12.73
N GLU A 817 44.44 10.79 13.19
CA GLU A 817 44.81 9.39 12.94
C GLU A 817 43.81 8.39 13.55
N GLU A 818 43.29 8.66 14.74
CA GLU A 818 42.27 7.82 15.40
C GLU A 818 40.96 7.78 14.61
N PHE A 819 40.55 8.92 14.04
CA PHE A 819 39.37 8.98 13.17
C PHE A 819 39.57 8.19 11.88
N ASP A 820 40.74 8.30 11.26
CA ASP A 820 41.05 7.58 10.03
C ASP A 820 41.09 6.06 10.27
N GLN A 821 41.63 5.63 11.40
CA GLN A 821 41.60 4.21 11.81
C GLN A 821 40.17 3.72 12.07
N PHE A 822 39.35 4.50 12.80
CA PHE A 822 37.93 4.18 13.02
C PHE A 822 37.17 4.09 11.70
N LYS A 823 37.35 5.07 10.81
CA LYS A 823 36.70 5.15 9.51
C LYS A 823 36.97 3.87 8.72
N GLU A 824 38.22 3.44 8.60
CA GLU A 824 38.58 2.21 7.90
C GLU A 824 37.94 0.96 8.53
N GLN A 825 37.95 0.85 9.86
CA GLN A 825 37.28 -0.26 10.59
C GLN A 825 35.76 -0.26 10.38
N TYR A 826 35.15 0.91 10.36
CA TYR A 826 33.70 1.07 10.17
C TYR A 826 33.30 0.74 8.73
N LEU A 827 34.12 1.11 7.74
CA LEU A 827 33.91 0.69 6.35
C LEU A 827 33.99 -0.83 6.20
N ASP A 828 34.98 -1.48 6.83
CA ASP A 828 35.09 -2.95 6.82
C ASP A 828 33.87 -3.61 7.47
N PHE A 829 33.40 -3.09 8.59
CA PHE A 829 32.16 -3.54 9.22
C PHE A 829 30.95 -3.40 8.28
N LEU A 830 30.75 -2.24 7.65
CA LEU A 830 29.64 -2.03 6.74
C LEU A 830 29.66 -3.02 5.57
N ILE A 831 30.84 -3.30 5.01
CA ILE A 831 31.00 -4.26 3.91
C ILE A 831 30.70 -5.67 4.38
N GLN A 832 31.31 -6.11 5.49
CA GLN A 832 31.13 -7.46 6.02
C GLN A 832 29.67 -7.76 6.35
N GLU A 833 28.95 -6.79 6.91
CA GLU A 833 27.56 -6.95 7.30
C GLU A 833 26.58 -6.80 6.13
N SER A 834 26.95 -6.04 5.09
CA SER A 834 26.10 -5.83 3.92
C SER A 834 26.27 -6.91 2.86
N PHE A 835 27.48 -7.47 2.77
CA PHE A 835 27.91 -8.45 1.76
C PHE A 835 28.73 -9.58 2.40
N PRO A 836 28.13 -10.42 3.26
CA PRO A 836 28.86 -11.42 4.04
C PRO A 836 29.52 -12.51 3.17
N ASN A 837 29.02 -12.74 1.96
CA ASN A 837 29.55 -13.75 1.04
C ASN A 837 30.51 -13.19 -0.02
N ALA A 838 30.82 -11.89 0.01
CA ALA A 838 31.71 -11.27 -0.97
C ALA A 838 33.15 -11.80 -0.83
N THR A 839 33.84 -11.99 -1.96
CA THR A 839 35.26 -12.36 -1.98
C THR A 839 36.13 -11.19 -1.54
N ALA A 840 37.38 -11.46 -1.11
CA ALA A 840 38.30 -10.40 -0.68
C ALA A 840 38.50 -9.32 -1.77
N ASP A 841 38.66 -9.74 -3.03
CA ASP A 841 38.82 -8.82 -4.17
C ASP A 841 37.59 -7.90 -4.36
N HIS A 842 36.38 -8.45 -4.18
CA HIS A 842 35.14 -7.69 -4.28
C HIS A 842 34.98 -6.73 -3.08
N GLN A 843 35.30 -7.20 -1.88
CA GLN A 843 35.30 -6.36 -0.68
C GLN A 843 36.27 -5.18 -0.83
N ASP A 844 37.48 -5.42 -1.34
CA ASP A 844 38.46 -4.37 -1.62
C ASP A 844 37.96 -3.37 -2.68
N LYS A 845 37.28 -3.85 -3.72
CA LYS A 845 36.67 -2.99 -4.75
C LYS A 845 35.59 -2.08 -4.15
N ILE A 846 34.65 -2.65 -3.39
CA ILE A 846 33.60 -1.88 -2.70
C ILE A 846 34.22 -0.90 -1.71
N LYS A 847 35.22 -1.34 -0.94
CA LYS A 847 35.95 -0.48 0.01
C LYS A 847 36.59 0.71 -0.68
N GLY A 848 37.16 0.52 -1.87
CA GLY A 848 37.67 1.59 -2.72
C GLY A 848 36.60 2.64 -3.06
N HIS A 849 35.39 2.19 -3.42
CA HIS A 849 34.25 3.10 -3.66
C HIS A 849 33.82 3.82 -2.38
N LEU A 850 33.67 3.11 -1.26
CA LEU A 850 33.27 3.72 0.00
C LEU A 850 34.26 4.74 0.51
N ARG A 851 35.57 4.56 0.30
CA ARG A 851 36.59 5.58 0.62
C ARG A 851 36.39 6.87 -0.18
N LYS A 852 36.02 6.77 -1.47
CA LYS A 852 35.67 7.95 -2.27
C LYS A 852 34.44 8.64 -1.70
N LEU A 853 33.38 7.88 -1.38
CA LEU A 853 32.14 8.42 -0.82
C LEU A 853 32.31 9.02 0.59
N ALA A 854 33.26 8.49 1.38
CA ALA A 854 33.57 8.98 2.71
C ALA A 854 34.35 10.31 2.71
N THR A 855 34.81 10.77 1.54
CA THR A 855 35.51 12.06 1.41
C THR A 855 34.48 13.19 1.36
N PRO A 856 34.65 14.28 2.15
CA PRO A 856 33.77 15.44 2.07
C PRO A 856 33.79 16.08 0.67
N ASN A 857 32.61 16.31 0.08
CA ASN A 857 32.44 16.85 -1.29
C ASN A 857 33.28 16.08 -2.33
N PRO A 858 32.97 14.79 -2.56
CA PRO A 858 33.74 14.00 -3.49
C PRO A 858 33.49 14.50 -4.93
N ASP A 859 34.56 14.73 -5.69
CA ASP A 859 34.50 15.09 -7.10
C ASP A 859 34.14 13.85 -7.92
N LEU A 860 32.85 13.53 -7.97
CA LEU A 860 32.30 12.36 -8.67
C LEU A 860 31.47 12.82 -9.86
N SER A 861 31.83 12.36 -11.06
CA SER A 861 31.00 12.52 -12.23
C SER A 861 29.75 11.63 -12.13
N GLU A 862 28.70 11.93 -12.89
CA GLU A 862 27.53 11.04 -13.00
C GLU A 862 27.92 9.62 -13.45
N ALA A 863 28.96 9.48 -14.26
CA ALA A 863 29.49 8.19 -14.67
C ALA A 863 30.11 7.41 -13.51
N ASP A 864 30.85 8.08 -12.62
CA ASP A 864 31.43 7.46 -11.43
C ASP A 864 30.33 6.94 -10.49
N ILE A 865 29.29 7.75 -10.25
CA ILE A 865 28.14 7.35 -9.42
C ILE A 865 27.46 6.13 -10.04
N LYS A 866 27.24 6.13 -11.36
CA LYS A 866 26.63 4.99 -12.05
C LYS A 866 27.48 3.72 -11.94
N THR A 867 28.81 3.82 -12.03
CA THR A 867 29.70 2.67 -11.82
C THR A 867 29.65 2.15 -10.39
N ILE A 868 29.64 3.05 -9.39
CA ILE A 868 29.50 2.67 -7.99
C ILE A 868 28.16 1.96 -7.75
N LEU A 869 27.06 2.49 -8.28
CA LEU A 869 25.74 1.87 -8.17
C LEU A 869 25.69 0.49 -8.83
N ASP A 870 26.23 0.35 -10.04
CA ASP A 870 26.28 -0.93 -10.76
C ASP A 870 27.05 -1.98 -9.96
N ASP A 871 28.20 -1.62 -9.40
CA ASP A 871 29.01 -2.51 -8.56
C ASP A 871 28.30 -2.91 -7.26
N LEU A 872 27.67 -1.95 -6.56
CA LEU A 872 26.92 -2.25 -5.33
C LEU A 872 25.72 -3.17 -5.61
N VAL A 873 24.95 -2.88 -6.66
CA VAL A 873 23.80 -3.71 -7.08
C VAL A 873 24.27 -5.11 -7.49
N LEU A 874 25.39 -5.21 -8.20
CA LEU A 874 25.94 -6.50 -8.62
C LEU A 874 26.32 -7.39 -7.42
N GLU A 875 26.90 -6.83 -6.36
CA GLU A 875 27.21 -7.59 -5.14
C GLU A 875 25.95 -7.99 -4.38
N GLY A 876 24.96 -7.10 -4.28
CA GLY A 876 23.64 -7.44 -3.73
C GLY A 876 22.95 -8.56 -4.51
N HIS A 877 23.08 -8.58 -5.84
CA HIS A 877 22.57 -9.65 -6.68
C HIS A 877 23.28 -10.98 -6.45
N ARG A 878 24.60 -10.98 -6.19
CA ARG A 878 25.36 -12.20 -5.87
C ARG A 878 24.86 -12.84 -4.58
N ASP A 879 24.57 -12.03 -3.57
CA ASP A 879 23.98 -12.51 -2.32
C ASP A 879 22.60 -13.15 -2.54
N ILE A 880 21.71 -12.50 -3.31
CA ILE A 880 20.42 -13.10 -3.69
C ILE A 880 20.62 -14.42 -4.44
N LEU A 881 21.53 -14.45 -5.41
CA LEU A 881 21.78 -15.63 -6.22
C LEU A 881 22.33 -16.80 -5.38
N SER A 882 23.08 -16.50 -4.32
CA SER A 882 23.67 -17.51 -3.44
C SER A 882 22.61 -18.41 -2.78
N THR A 883 21.44 -17.84 -2.46
CA THR A 883 20.31 -18.52 -1.80
C THR A 883 19.21 -18.92 -2.79
N ASP A 884 18.83 -18.03 -3.70
CA ASP A 884 17.58 -18.19 -4.46
C ASP A 884 17.78 -19.08 -5.67
N LEU A 885 18.98 -19.10 -6.26
CA LEU A 885 19.30 -20.04 -7.34
C LEU A 885 19.16 -21.49 -6.86
N GLN A 886 19.55 -21.77 -5.61
CA GLN A 886 19.37 -23.08 -5.01
C GLN A 886 17.89 -23.45 -4.88
N ASN A 887 17.06 -22.53 -4.42
CA ASN A 887 15.60 -22.75 -4.35
C ASN A 887 15.01 -23.09 -5.73
N VAL A 888 15.43 -22.41 -6.80
CA VAL A 888 14.94 -22.71 -8.16
C VAL A 888 15.33 -24.11 -8.60
N ILE A 889 16.59 -24.49 -8.42
CA ILE A 889 17.12 -25.79 -8.84
C ILE A 889 16.48 -26.92 -8.03
N GLU A 890 16.33 -26.74 -6.72
CA GLU A 890 15.64 -27.72 -5.86
C GLU A 890 14.18 -27.92 -6.29
N ASP A 891 13.46 -26.84 -6.60
CA ASP A 891 12.08 -26.92 -7.06
C ASP A 891 11.95 -27.57 -8.44
N GLU A 892 12.88 -27.29 -9.36
CA GLU A 892 12.95 -27.96 -10.67
C GLU A 892 13.13 -29.47 -10.51
N ILE A 893 14.10 -29.90 -9.72
CA ILE A 893 14.40 -31.33 -9.55
C ILE A 893 13.24 -32.03 -8.82
N SER A 894 12.71 -31.42 -7.76
CA SER A 894 11.58 -31.97 -7.00
C SER A 894 10.35 -32.16 -7.91
N GLU A 895 10.01 -31.16 -8.72
CA GLU A 895 8.84 -31.24 -9.60
C GLU A 895 9.02 -32.26 -10.74
N GLN A 896 10.23 -32.36 -11.31
CA GLN A 896 10.52 -33.39 -12.32
C GLN A 896 10.41 -34.82 -11.75
N LEU A 897 10.78 -35.02 -10.49
CA LEU A 897 10.63 -36.29 -9.79
C LEU A 897 9.15 -36.63 -9.55
N GLU A 898 8.33 -35.67 -9.11
CA GLU A 898 6.87 -35.84 -8.97
C GLU A 898 6.21 -36.28 -10.28
N TRP A 899 6.67 -35.74 -11.42
CA TRP A 899 6.14 -36.08 -12.75
C TRP A 899 6.50 -37.49 -13.25
N SER A 900 7.16 -38.32 -12.43
CA SER A 900 7.52 -39.71 -12.75
C SER A 900 8.44 -39.84 -13.97
N ASN A 901 9.15 -38.78 -14.34
CA ASN A 901 10.15 -38.78 -15.41
C ASN A 901 11.54 -38.85 -14.79
N GLN A 902 11.92 -40.02 -14.24
CA GLN A 902 13.33 -40.29 -13.96
C GLN A 902 14.12 -40.21 -15.27
N ARG A 903 14.88 -39.13 -15.45
CA ARG A 903 15.92 -39.01 -16.48
C ARG A 903 17.28 -38.86 -15.83
N VAL A 904 17.76 -39.84 -15.05
CA VAL A 904 19.18 -39.83 -14.70
C VAL A 904 19.76 -41.23 -14.48
N GLN A 905 20.54 -41.69 -15.47
CA GLN A 905 21.88 -42.22 -15.23
C GLN A 905 22.78 -41.57 -16.29
N PRO A 906 23.82 -40.78 -15.93
CA PRO A 906 24.80 -40.35 -16.91
C PRO A 906 25.53 -41.60 -17.43
N ALA A 907 25.70 -41.71 -18.74
CA ALA A 907 26.58 -42.74 -19.30
C ALA A 907 27.96 -42.59 -18.66
N ALA A 908 28.48 -43.65 -18.04
CA ALA A 908 29.84 -43.66 -17.56
C ALA A 908 30.78 -43.30 -18.73
N PRO A 909 31.75 -42.38 -18.54
CA PRO A 909 32.77 -42.17 -19.54
C PRO A 909 33.54 -43.49 -19.63
N ASN A 910 33.42 -44.20 -20.75
CA ASN A 910 34.24 -45.38 -20.97
C ASN A 910 35.71 -44.99 -20.81
N ASP A 911 36.40 -45.83 -20.05
CA ASP A 911 37.79 -45.71 -19.63
C ASP A 911 38.75 -45.17 -20.70
N SER A 912 39.72 -44.40 -20.20
CA SER A 912 41.07 -44.28 -20.74
C SER A 912 41.21 -43.79 -22.19
N GLN A 913 41.23 -42.47 -22.39
CA GLN A 913 42.29 -41.84 -23.18
C GLN A 913 42.35 -40.33 -22.93
N THR A 914 43.55 -39.89 -22.56
CA THR A 914 44.05 -38.53 -22.42
C THR A 914 43.70 -37.61 -23.59
N THR A 915 43.65 -36.30 -23.27
CA THR A 915 43.85 -35.09 -24.11
C THR A 915 42.63 -34.19 -24.42
N ASN A 916 42.78 -32.92 -24.00
CA ASN A 916 42.12 -31.69 -24.46
C ASN A 916 40.63 -31.47 -24.18
N LEU A 917 40.32 -31.02 -22.96
CA LEU A 917 39.03 -30.40 -22.58
C LEU A 917 38.92 -28.95 -23.06
N THR A 918 38.86 -28.73 -24.38
CA THR A 918 38.50 -27.43 -24.96
C THR A 918 37.40 -27.49 -26.02
N THR A 919 36.82 -28.66 -26.31
CA THR A 919 35.80 -28.76 -27.37
C THR A 919 34.70 -29.79 -27.05
N SER A 920 33.45 -29.35 -27.23
CA SER A 920 32.17 -30.07 -27.17
C SER A 920 31.41 -30.11 -25.82
N LEU A 921 30.77 -29.00 -25.47
CA LEU A 921 29.59 -28.96 -24.58
C LEU A 921 28.26 -29.02 -25.35
N THR A 922 28.29 -29.39 -26.64
CA THR A 922 27.11 -29.40 -27.54
C THR A 922 26.36 -30.74 -27.58
N THR A 923 26.85 -31.78 -26.93
CA THR A 923 26.17 -33.08 -26.88
C THR A 923 25.20 -33.13 -25.71
N LYS A 924 23.90 -33.10 -26.03
CA LYS A 924 22.84 -33.36 -25.02
C LYS A 924 23.14 -34.70 -24.35
N PRO A 925 23.27 -34.77 -23.01
CA PRO A 925 23.44 -36.04 -22.30
C PRO A 925 22.29 -37.00 -22.65
N GLN A 926 22.65 -38.23 -23.01
CA GLN A 926 21.66 -39.30 -23.18
C GLN A 926 21.40 -39.95 -21.82
N TYR A 927 20.13 -39.99 -21.43
CA TYR A 927 19.68 -40.51 -20.13
C TYR A 927 18.94 -41.83 -20.31
N SER A 928 19.32 -42.85 -19.54
CA SER A 928 18.57 -44.11 -19.39
C SER A 928 17.69 -44.09 -18.12
N LEU A 929 16.58 -44.83 -18.15
CA LEU A 929 15.74 -45.07 -16.98
C LEU A 929 16.42 -46.11 -16.07
N VAL A 930 16.48 -45.84 -14.76
CA VAL A 930 16.98 -46.77 -13.75
C VAL A 930 15.82 -47.61 -13.23
N GLU A 931 16.01 -48.93 -13.06
CA GLU A 931 14.97 -49.80 -12.50
C GLU A 931 14.90 -49.67 -10.96
N GLY A 932 13.78 -49.14 -10.46
CA GLY A 932 13.47 -49.03 -9.03
C GLY A 932 13.00 -47.63 -8.62
N SER A 933 11.91 -47.53 -7.84
CA SER A 933 11.42 -46.28 -7.26
C SER A 933 11.79 -46.23 -5.78
N PHE A 934 12.53 -45.20 -5.36
CA PHE A 934 12.66 -44.88 -3.94
C PHE A 934 11.32 -44.35 -3.39
N SER A 935 11.18 -44.34 -2.06
CA SER A 935 10.10 -43.58 -1.40
C SER A 935 10.19 -42.11 -1.82
N GLU A 936 9.05 -41.48 -2.09
CA GLU A 936 8.94 -40.07 -2.52
C GLU A 936 9.73 -39.13 -1.61
N THR A 937 9.62 -39.30 -0.29
CA THR A 937 10.37 -38.52 0.70
C THR A 937 11.88 -38.74 0.61
N ILE A 938 12.32 -39.98 0.34
CA ILE A 938 13.74 -40.32 0.20
C ILE A 938 14.30 -39.76 -1.11
N SER A 939 13.53 -39.84 -2.22
CA SER A 939 13.88 -39.21 -3.49
C SER A 939 14.00 -37.70 -3.37
N LEU A 940 13.09 -37.05 -2.63
CA LEU A 940 13.08 -35.60 -2.45
C LEU A 940 14.26 -35.13 -1.58
N LEU A 941 14.56 -35.85 -0.48
CA LEU A 941 15.75 -35.58 0.34
C LEU A 941 17.04 -35.82 -0.43
N ALA A 942 17.11 -36.89 -1.23
CA ALA A 942 18.27 -37.17 -2.08
C ALA A 942 18.45 -36.11 -3.18
N ALA A 943 17.35 -35.65 -3.77
CA ALA A 943 17.34 -34.57 -4.75
C ALA A 943 17.81 -33.24 -4.18
N GLN A 944 17.33 -32.86 -3.00
CA GLN A 944 17.80 -31.65 -2.30
C GLN A 944 19.30 -31.73 -2.01
N GLU A 945 19.77 -32.86 -1.49
CA GLU A 945 21.19 -33.02 -1.20
C GLU A 945 22.06 -33.07 -2.47
N LEU A 946 21.57 -33.68 -3.57
CA LEU A 946 22.20 -33.65 -4.89
C LEU A 946 22.24 -32.24 -5.48
N ALA A 947 21.13 -31.49 -5.39
CA ALA A 947 21.04 -30.11 -5.87
C ALA A 947 22.05 -29.24 -5.13
N ARG A 948 22.04 -29.29 -3.80
CA ARG A 948 22.97 -28.56 -2.93
C ARG A 948 24.42 -28.88 -3.29
N LYS A 949 24.79 -30.16 -3.36
CA LYS A 949 26.15 -30.59 -3.74
C LYS A 949 26.54 -30.18 -5.16
N SER A 950 25.61 -30.22 -6.11
CA SER A 950 25.88 -29.88 -7.52
C SER A 950 26.13 -28.37 -7.69
N ILE A 951 25.39 -27.55 -6.95
CA ILE A 951 25.53 -26.09 -6.95
C ILE A 951 26.87 -25.67 -6.35
N ASP A 952 27.25 -26.26 -5.22
CA ASP A 952 28.52 -25.96 -4.55
C ASP A 952 29.74 -26.49 -5.33
N SER A 953 29.54 -27.42 -6.27
CA SER A 953 30.59 -28.01 -7.12
C SER A 953 30.59 -27.50 -8.57
N LEU A 954 29.86 -26.42 -8.87
CA LEU A 954 29.81 -25.85 -10.22
C LEU A 954 31.23 -25.41 -10.69
N PRO A 955 31.77 -25.97 -11.79
CA PRO A 955 33.17 -25.77 -12.18
C PRO A 955 33.55 -24.31 -12.51
N GLN A 956 32.57 -23.46 -12.83
CA GLN A 956 32.77 -22.05 -13.19
C GLN A 956 32.13 -21.08 -12.19
N GLY A 957 31.59 -21.57 -11.06
CA GLY A 957 30.88 -20.77 -10.08
C GLY A 957 29.42 -20.45 -10.44
N LYS A 958 28.62 -20.05 -9.44
CA LYS A 958 27.16 -19.80 -9.57
C LYS A 958 26.84 -18.67 -10.55
N GLU A 959 27.62 -17.59 -10.53
CA GLU A 959 27.42 -16.42 -11.40
C GLU A 959 27.62 -16.76 -12.88
N THR A 960 28.72 -17.43 -13.24
CA THR A 960 29.00 -17.83 -14.62
C THR A 960 27.94 -18.81 -15.13
N PHE A 961 27.43 -19.70 -14.27
CA PHE A 961 26.30 -20.55 -14.60
C PHE A 961 25.03 -19.73 -14.86
N PHE A 962 24.69 -18.80 -13.97
CA PHE A 962 23.51 -17.95 -14.09
C PHE A 962 23.51 -17.12 -15.38
N LEU A 963 24.65 -16.52 -15.74
CA LEU A 963 24.74 -15.67 -16.93
C LEU A 963 24.78 -16.46 -18.25
N ASN A 964 25.43 -17.62 -18.27
CA ASN A 964 25.73 -18.31 -19.54
C ASN A 964 24.90 -19.58 -19.78
N HIS A 965 24.35 -20.20 -18.73
CA HIS A 965 23.75 -21.55 -18.82
C HIS A 965 22.34 -21.64 -18.22
N TYR A 966 21.91 -20.68 -17.38
CA TYR A 966 20.59 -20.68 -16.78
C TYR A 966 19.51 -20.36 -17.82
N GLN A 967 18.47 -21.20 -17.88
CA GLN A 967 17.42 -21.11 -18.90
C GLN A 967 15.99 -21.06 -18.32
N VAL A 968 15.82 -21.24 -17.00
CA VAL A 968 14.50 -21.11 -16.37
C VAL A 968 14.03 -19.65 -16.55
N GLY A 969 12.81 -19.44 -17.03
CA GLY A 969 12.34 -18.11 -17.48
C GLY A 969 12.20 -18.01 -19.00
N SER A 970 13.15 -18.59 -19.76
CA SER A 970 13.13 -18.62 -21.23
C SER A 970 12.45 -19.87 -21.82
N GLU A 971 12.01 -20.77 -20.94
CA GLU A 971 11.32 -22.01 -21.28
C GLU A 971 9.96 -21.76 -21.93
N THR A 972 9.51 -22.72 -22.74
CA THR A 972 8.26 -22.65 -23.49
C THR A 972 7.25 -23.67 -22.99
N PHE A 973 6.01 -23.24 -22.85
CA PHE A 973 4.89 -24.05 -22.34
C PHE A 973 4.75 -25.43 -23.00
N SER A 974 4.96 -25.52 -24.33
CA SER A 974 4.77 -26.77 -25.08
C SER A 974 5.94 -27.74 -25.00
N ASN A 975 7.15 -27.25 -24.72
CA ASN A 975 8.37 -28.09 -24.76
C ASN A 975 8.80 -28.53 -23.36
N ASP A 976 8.57 -27.68 -22.35
CA ASP A 976 9.16 -27.83 -21.02
C ASP A 976 8.18 -28.35 -19.96
N ILE A 977 6.89 -28.46 -20.30
CA ILE A 977 5.89 -29.16 -19.50
C ILE A 977 5.46 -30.46 -20.22
N PRO A 978 5.49 -31.63 -19.55
CA PRO A 978 5.07 -32.89 -20.14
C PRO A 978 3.66 -32.81 -20.73
N THR A 979 3.50 -33.30 -21.96
CA THR A 979 2.18 -33.29 -22.65
C THR A 979 1.11 -34.06 -21.90
N THR A 980 1.48 -35.07 -21.11
CA THR A 980 0.57 -35.80 -20.21
C THR A 980 -0.02 -34.91 -19.12
N ILE A 981 0.74 -33.94 -18.63
CA ILE A 981 0.33 -32.99 -17.60
C ILE A 981 -0.60 -31.94 -18.19
N LEU A 982 -0.21 -31.39 -19.35
CA LEU A 982 -1.01 -30.42 -20.09
C LEU A 982 -2.38 -31.00 -20.50
N THR A 983 -2.38 -32.22 -21.03
CA THR A 983 -3.63 -32.89 -21.44
C THR A 983 -4.52 -33.24 -20.24
N ASN A 984 -3.95 -33.60 -19.09
CA ASN A 984 -4.70 -33.81 -17.86
C ASN A 984 -5.32 -32.51 -17.32
N LEU A 985 -4.54 -31.43 -17.32
CA LEU A 985 -5.01 -30.10 -16.91
C LEU A 985 -6.17 -29.63 -17.79
N ALA A 986 -5.99 -29.70 -19.11
CA ALA A 986 -7.01 -29.31 -20.09
C ALA A 986 -8.30 -30.11 -19.92
N THR A 987 -8.19 -31.44 -19.75
CA THR A 987 -9.36 -32.32 -19.54
C THR A 987 -10.09 -31.98 -18.25
N ARG A 988 -9.35 -31.72 -17.16
CA ARG A 988 -9.94 -31.32 -15.89
C ARG A 988 -10.65 -29.97 -15.98
N ALA A 989 -10.02 -28.97 -16.60
CA ALA A 989 -10.65 -27.67 -16.85
C ALA A 989 -11.94 -27.81 -17.67
N ALA A 990 -11.93 -28.63 -18.73
CA ALA A 990 -13.12 -28.89 -19.55
C ALA A 990 -14.27 -29.52 -18.73
N LEU A 991 -13.98 -30.44 -17.82
CA LEU A 991 -14.98 -31.06 -16.94
C LEU A 991 -15.57 -30.05 -15.93
N ILE A 992 -14.75 -29.12 -15.43
CA ILE A 992 -15.20 -28.08 -14.48
C ILE A 992 -16.05 -27.02 -15.20
N VAL A 993 -15.62 -26.56 -16.38
CA VAL A 993 -16.40 -25.64 -17.22
C VAL A 993 -17.73 -26.27 -17.61
N ARG A 994 -17.74 -27.58 -17.93
CA ARG A 994 -18.98 -28.35 -18.11
C ARG A 994 -19.89 -28.23 -16.89
N ASP A 995 -19.37 -28.45 -15.68
CA ASP A 995 -20.17 -28.38 -14.44
C ASP A 995 -20.79 -26.99 -14.20
N MET A 996 -20.06 -25.92 -14.50
CA MET A 996 -20.59 -24.55 -14.45
C MET A 996 -21.70 -24.32 -15.44
N LEU A 997 -21.47 -24.72 -16.70
CA LEU A 997 -22.44 -24.54 -17.77
C LEU A 997 -23.72 -25.29 -17.45
N ILE A 998 -23.66 -26.49 -16.88
CA ILE A 998 -24.85 -27.20 -16.39
C ILE A 998 -25.55 -26.37 -15.32
N THR A 999 -24.82 -25.84 -14.34
CA THR A 999 -25.40 -25.10 -13.22
C THR A 999 -26.12 -23.84 -13.72
N VAL A 1000 -25.51 -23.08 -14.64
CA VAL A 1000 -26.10 -21.87 -15.21
C VAL A 1000 -27.25 -22.19 -16.19
N LEU A 1001 -27.12 -23.23 -17.00
CA LEU A 1001 -28.10 -23.60 -18.03
C LEU A 1001 -29.24 -24.47 -17.48
N SER A 1002 -29.07 -25.21 -16.39
CA SER A 1002 -30.14 -25.98 -15.76
C SER A 1002 -31.26 -25.08 -15.27
N ASP A 1003 -30.91 -23.86 -14.85
CA ASP A 1003 -31.86 -22.87 -14.36
C ASP A 1003 -32.62 -22.19 -15.52
N ARG A 1004 -32.03 -22.14 -16.72
CA ARG A 1004 -32.64 -21.51 -17.92
C ARG A 1004 -33.30 -22.49 -18.90
N THR A 1005 -32.83 -23.73 -18.96
CA THR A 1005 -33.24 -24.76 -19.92
C THR A 1005 -33.34 -26.13 -19.24
N PRO A 1006 -34.46 -26.42 -18.55
CA PRO A 1006 -34.68 -27.73 -17.93
C PRO A 1006 -34.64 -28.84 -18.99
N GLY A 1007 -33.78 -29.84 -18.80
CA GLY A 1007 -33.60 -30.98 -19.72
C GLY A 1007 -32.30 -30.97 -20.53
N PHE A 1008 -31.50 -29.90 -20.51
CA PHE A 1008 -30.21 -29.84 -21.20
C PHE A 1008 -29.27 -31.01 -20.85
N GLY A 1009 -29.14 -31.31 -19.56
CA GLY A 1009 -28.31 -32.42 -19.06
C GLY A 1009 -28.81 -33.82 -19.44
N SER A 1010 -30.03 -33.94 -19.96
CA SER A 1010 -30.62 -35.21 -20.41
C SER A 1010 -30.45 -35.46 -21.91
N SER A 1011 -29.97 -34.47 -22.67
CA SER A 1011 -29.70 -34.61 -24.11
C SER A 1011 -28.70 -35.73 -24.39
N LEU A 1012 -29.03 -36.60 -25.35
CA LEU A 1012 -28.22 -37.75 -25.73
C LEU A 1012 -26.81 -37.33 -26.20
N ILE A 1013 -26.73 -36.17 -26.87
CA ILE A 1013 -25.48 -35.56 -27.34
C ILE A 1013 -24.60 -35.14 -26.16
N TYR A 1014 -25.21 -34.49 -25.16
CA TYR A 1014 -24.52 -34.08 -23.94
C TYR A 1014 -24.03 -35.31 -23.15
N GLN A 1015 -24.85 -36.35 -23.03
CA GLN A 1015 -24.46 -37.59 -22.33
C GLN A 1015 -23.28 -38.29 -23.01
N VAL A 1016 -23.21 -38.30 -24.34
CA VAL A 1016 -22.08 -38.86 -25.10
C VAL A 1016 -20.81 -38.06 -24.83
N LEU A 1017 -20.84 -36.73 -25.03
CA LEU A 1017 -19.68 -35.86 -24.77
C LEU A 1017 -19.19 -35.96 -23.32
N ASN A 1018 -20.14 -35.95 -22.38
CA ASN A 1018 -19.86 -36.04 -20.95
C ASN A 1018 -19.17 -37.36 -20.58
N LYS A 1019 -19.73 -38.50 -21.00
CA LYS A 1019 -19.14 -39.82 -20.73
C LYS A 1019 -17.77 -39.97 -21.40
N SER A 1020 -17.59 -39.45 -22.62
CA SER A 1020 -16.30 -39.46 -23.30
C SER A 1020 -15.23 -38.67 -22.56
N LEU A 1021 -15.54 -37.46 -22.09
CA LEU A 1021 -14.61 -36.64 -21.29
C LEU A 1021 -14.28 -37.29 -19.93
N GLN A 1022 -15.29 -37.86 -19.25
CA GLN A 1022 -15.08 -38.58 -17.98
C GLN A 1022 -14.22 -39.83 -18.16
N LEU A 1023 -14.46 -40.63 -19.22
CA LEU A 1023 -13.65 -41.81 -19.53
C LEU A 1023 -12.22 -41.44 -19.90
N PHE A 1024 -12.03 -40.36 -20.67
CA PHE A 1024 -10.71 -39.85 -21.01
C PHE A 1024 -9.94 -39.37 -19.78
N TYR A 1025 -10.60 -38.61 -18.90
CA TYR A 1025 -10.02 -38.18 -17.62
C TYR A 1025 -9.66 -39.37 -16.73
N TRP A 1026 -10.56 -40.35 -16.58
CA TRP A 1026 -10.31 -41.56 -15.79
C TRP A 1026 -9.14 -42.38 -16.35
N TRP A 1027 -9.08 -42.54 -17.68
CA TRP A 1027 -7.96 -43.19 -18.37
C TRP A 1027 -6.63 -42.45 -18.13
N GLN A 1028 -6.62 -41.12 -18.18
CA GLN A 1028 -5.44 -40.32 -17.86
C GLN A 1028 -4.99 -40.48 -16.41
N GLN A 1029 -5.92 -40.52 -15.45
CA GLN A 1029 -5.59 -40.73 -14.03
C GLN A 1029 -4.96 -42.11 -13.81
N ILE A 1030 -5.48 -43.16 -14.43
CA ILE A 1030 -4.91 -44.52 -14.34
C ILE A 1030 -3.51 -44.57 -14.98
N THR A 1031 -3.33 -43.96 -16.14
CA THR A 1031 -2.03 -43.95 -16.83
C THR A 1031 -0.97 -43.10 -16.13
N GLN A 1032 -1.37 -42.16 -15.26
CA GLN A 1032 -0.46 -41.39 -14.40
C GLN A 1032 -0.19 -42.06 -13.05
N SER A 1033 -1.20 -42.68 -12.41
CA SER A 1033 -1.07 -43.33 -11.09
C SER A 1033 -0.33 -44.66 -11.17
N SER A 1034 -0.42 -45.32 -12.33
CA SER A 1034 0.29 -46.56 -12.56
C SER A 1034 1.65 -46.17 -13.13
N GLY A 1035 2.72 -46.36 -12.36
CA GLY A 1035 4.06 -46.54 -12.91
C GLY A 1035 4.12 -47.80 -13.76
N ILE A 1036 3.23 -47.95 -14.76
CA ILE A 1036 3.26 -49.00 -15.76
C ILE A 1036 4.61 -48.82 -16.43
N LYS A 1037 5.52 -49.72 -16.05
CA LYS A 1037 6.83 -49.92 -16.64
C LYS A 1037 6.70 -49.61 -18.13
N LYS A 1038 7.54 -48.69 -18.62
CA LYS A 1038 7.81 -48.54 -20.06
C LYS A 1038 8.50 -49.83 -20.55
N GLY A 1039 7.79 -50.95 -20.52
CA GLY A 1039 8.19 -52.19 -21.15
C GLY A 1039 8.08 -52.04 -22.66
N ASP A 1040 8.96 -52.72 -23.37
CA ASP A 1040 9.31 -52.58 -24.79
C ASP A 1040 8.20 -52.97 -25.81
N GLY A 1041 6.92 -52.93 -25.40
CA GLY A 1041 5.79 -53.33 -26.23
C GLY A 1041 5.30 -52.19 -27.14
N SER A 1042 5.89 -52.04 -28.34
CA SER A 1042 5.41 -51.13 -29.40
C SER A 1042 3.90 -51.26 -29.71
N ARG A 1043 3.32 -52.47 -29.50
CA ARG A 1043 1.89 -52.75 -29.67
C ARG A 1043 0.98 -52.10 -28.62
N GLN A 1044 1.37 -52.03 -27.35
CA GLN A 1044 0.54 -51.40 -26.32
C GLN A 1044 0.51 -49.88 -26.45
N LYS A 1045 1.62 -49.27 -26.89
CA LYS A 1045 1.68 -47.85 -27.26
C LYS A 1045 0.76 -47.55 -28.45
N LEU A 1046 0.75 -48.41 -29.47
CA LEU A 1046 -0.12 -48.23 -30.63
C LEU A 1046 -1.61 -48.36 -30.26
N ILE A 1047 -1.97 -49.35 -29.43
CA ILE A 1047 -3.37 -49.56 -29.01
C ILE A 1047 -3.86 -48.40 -28.13
N SER A 1048 -3.05 -47.96 -27.16
CA SER A 1048 -3.37 -46.80 -26.31
C SER A 1048 -3.53 -45.51 -27.13
N LEU A 1049 -2.60 -45.28 -28.07
CA LEU A 1049 -2.66 -44.13 -28.99
C LEU A 1049 -3.88 -44.20 -29.91
N VAL A 1050 -4.20 -45.37 -30.47
CA VAL A 1050 -5.36 -45.58 -31.34
C VAL A 1050 -6.67 -45.38 -30.58
N VAL A 1051 -6.77 -45.84 -29.33
CA VAL A 1051 -7.95 -45.63 -28.48
C VAL A 1051 -8.08 -44.16 -28.08
N GLN A 1052 -6.98 -43.48 -27.74
CA GLN A 1052 -6.98 -42.03 -27.45
C GLN A 1052 -7.37 -41.21 -28.68
N VAL A 1053 -6.80 -41.51 -29.85
CA VAL A 1053 -7.11 -40.85 -31.12
C VAL A 1053 -8.55 -41.13 -31.54
N ALA A 1054 -9.07 -42.35 -31.34
CA ALA A 1054 -10.46 -42.69 -31.64
C ALA A 1054 -11.44 -41.96 -30.72
N LEU A 1055 -11.19 -41.91 -29.41
CA LEU A 1055 -12.03 -41.18 -28.45
C LEU A 1055 -12.01 -39.67 -28.70
N LEU A 1056 -10.84 -39.12 -29.07
CA LEU A 1056 -10.68 -37.72 -29.41
C LEU A 1056 -11.35 -37.38 -30.76
N LEU A 1057 -11.21 -38.25 -31.77
CA LEU A 1057 -11.95 -38.13 -33.04
C LEU A 1057 -13.46 -38.22 -32.82
N ILE A 1058 -13.95 -39.12 -31.98
CA ILE A 1058 -15.38 -39.23 -31.66
C ILE A 1058 -15.87 -37.96 -30.95
N ALA A 1059 -15.10 -37.41 -30.01
CA ALA A 1059 -15.42 -36.13 -29.37
C ALA A 1059 -15.42 -34.96 -30.38
N VAL A 1060 -14.42 -34.89 -31.26
CA VAL A 1060 -14.29 -33.86 -32.30
C VAL A 1060 -15.38 -33.98 -33.37
N LEU A 1061 -15.67 -35.19 -33.87
CA LEU A 1061 -16.77 -35.44 -34.83
C LEU A 1061 -18.13 -35.14 -34.22
N SER A 1062 -18.33 -35.47 -32.94
CA SER A 1062 -19.55 -35.09 -32.22
C SER A 1062 -19.68 -33.57 -32.13
N VAL A 1063 -18.58 -32.86 -31.83
CA VAL A 1063 -18.52 -31.39 -31.80
C VAL A 1063 -18.78 -30.78 -33.19
N VAL A 1064 -18.19 -31.32 -34.26
CA VAL A 1064 -18.39 -30.86 -35.66
C VAL A 1064 -19.84 -31.01 -36.12
N ILE A 1065 -20.49 -32.12 -35.75
CA ILE A 1065 -21.92 -32.35 -36.03
C ILE A 1065 -22.83 -31.39 -35.23
N ILE A 1066 -22.38 -30.91 -34.06
CA ILE A 1066 -23.10 -29.96 -33.20
C ILE A 1066 -22.95 -28.50 -33.68
N ILE A 1067 -21.80 -28.12 -34.23
CA ILE A 1067 -21.52 -26.76 -34.75
C ILE A 1067 -22.51 -26.34 -35.85
N TYR A 1068 -23.04 -27.30 -36.61
CA TYR A 1068 -23.93 -27.02 -37.74
C TYR A 1068 -25.33 -26.52 -37.36
N ARG A 1069 -25.66 -26.38 -36.05
CA ARG A 1069 -27.04 -26.10 -35.59
C ARG A 1069 -27.27 -24.91 -34.63
N SER A 1070 -26.25 -24.25 -34.05
CA SER A 1070 -26.44 -23.03 -33.22
C SER A 1070 -25.13 -22.32 -32.81
N TRP A 1071 -25.18 -20.98 -32.67
CA TRP A 1071 -24.04 -20.09 -32.40
C TRP A 1071 -23.42 -20.21 -30.98
N ILE A 1072 -24.20 -20.65 -29.98
CA ILE A 1072 -23.73 -20.87 -28.60
C ILE A 1072 -22.68 -22.00 -28.55
N TRP A 1073 -22.77 -22.95 -29.48
CA TRP A 1073 -21.86 -24.08 -29.60
C TRP A 1073 -20.63 -23.80 -30.45
N PHE A 1074 -20.63 -22.71 -31.22
CA PHE A 1074 -19.43 -22.21 -31.89
C PHE A 1074 -18.37 -21.78 -30.86
N ALA A 1075 -18.77 -21.11 -29.77
CA ALA A 1075 -17.85 -20.69 -28.72
C ALA A 1075 -17.18 -21.87 -27.98
N ILE A 1076 -17.94 -22.93 -27.71
CA ILE A 1076 -17.44 -24.15 -27.04
C ILE A 1076 -16.58 -24.97 -28.02
N ALA A 1077 -17.01 -25.10 -29.27
CA ALA A 1077 -16.25 -25.78 -30.32
C ALA A 1077 -14.96 -25.04 -30.69
N PHE A 1078 -14.99 -23.71 -30.66
CA PHE A 1078 -13.84 -22.84 -30.86
C PHE A 1078 -12.83 -23.03 -29.74
N LEU A 1079 -13.25 -23.11 -28.48
CA LEU A 1079 -12.38 -23.46 -27.35
C LEU A 1079 -11.77 -24.85 -27.49
N THR A 1080 -12.54 -25.86 -27.92
CA THR A 1080 -12.00 -27.22 -28.17
C THR A 1080 -11.12 -27.30 -29.43
N GLY A 1081 -11.40 -26.50 -30.45
CA GLY A 1081 -10.60 -26.38 -31.67
C GLY A 1081 -9.30 -25.63 -31.43
N LEU A 1082 -9.34 -24.59 -30.59
CA LEU A 1082 -8.19 -23.86 -30.08
C LEU A 1082 -7.33 -24.78 -29.20
N LEU A 1083 -7.95 -25.60 -28.34
CA LEU A 1083 -7.27 -26.66 -27.59
C LEU A 1083 -6.66 -27.71 -28.52
N SER A 1084 -7.35 -28.13 -29.57
CA SER A 1084 -6.84 -29.11 -30.53
C SER A 1084 -5.77 -28.53 -31.46
N TRP A 1085 -5.76 -27.21 -31.69
CA TRP A 1085 -4.74 -26.47 -32.45
C TRP A 1085 -3.51 -26.16 -31.59
N LEU A 1086 -3.69 -25.80 -30.32
CA LEU A 1086 -2.64 -25.66 -29.31
C LEU A 1086 -1.96 -27.01 -28.98
N LEU A 1087 -2.73 -28.10 -29.00
CA LEU A 1087 -2.22 -29.48 -28.92
C LEU A 1087 -1.73 -30.01 -30.28
N GLY A 1088 -1.92 -29.25 -31.35
CA GLY A 1088 -1.88 -29.71 -32.73
C GLY A 1088 -0.79 -29.05 -33.56
N ASN A 1089 0.47 -29.38 -33.29
CA ASN A 1089 1.51 -29.31 -34.32
C ASN A 1089 2.12 -30.70 -34.66
N PRO A 1090 1.33 -31.72 -35.07
CA PRO A 1090 1.89 -32.96 -35.61
C PRO A 1090 2.49 -32.77 -37.00
N TRP A 1091 2.15 -31.67 -37.70
CA TRP A 1091 2.53 -31.48 -39.10
C TRP A 1091 4.00 -31.15 -39.30
N LYS A 1092 4.68 -30.52 -38.31
CA LYS A 1092 6.11 -30.21 -38.39
C LYS A 1092 6.98 -31.48 -38.25
N ALA A 1093 6.58 -32.41 -37.37
CA ALA A 1093 7.23 -33.71 -37.19
C ALA A 1093 7.03 -34.66 -38.39
N ILE A 1094 5.93 -34.51 -39.14
CA ILE A 1094 5.66 -35.26 -40.37
C ILE A 1094 6.41 -34.63 -41.56
N LYS A 1095 6.52 -33.30 -41.62
CA LYS A 1095 7.26 -32.58 -42.69
C LYS A 1095 8.78 -32.78 -42.58
N GLU A 1096 9.34 -32.79 -41.36
CA GLU A 1096 10.77 -33.06 -41.13
C GLU A 1096 11.16 -34.53 -41.37
N ARG A 1097 10.21 -35.48 -41.22
CA ARG A 1097 10.43 -36.90 -41.56
C ARG A 1097 10.20 -37.25 -43.03
N LEU A 1098 9.49 -36.41 -43.79
CA LEU A 1098 9.24 -36.61 -45.22
C LEU A 1098 10.22 -35.88 -46.15
N ILE A 1099 11.04 -34.95 -45.63
CA ILE A 1099 12.03 -34.21 -46.43
C ILE A 1099 13.44 -34.84 -46.37
N ILE A 1100 13.68 -35.84 -45.51
CA ILE A 1100 14.91 -36.64 -45.52
C ILE A 1100 14.63 -38.01 -46.14
N LYS A 1101 14.32 -38.00 -47.44
CA LYS A 1101 14.43 -39.13 -48.34
C LYS A 1101 14.59 -38.59 -49.76
N ASP A 1102 15.78 -38.04 -50.00
CA ASP A 1102 16.59 -38.18 -51.22
C ASP A 1102 18.02 -37.74 -50.91
#